data_AF-A0A929NXE0-F1
#
_entry.id   AF-A0A929NXE0-F1
#
_cell.length_a   1.000
_cell.length_b   1.000
_cell.length_c   1.000
_cell.angle_alpha   90.00
_cell.angle_beta   90.00
_cell.angle_gamma   90.00
#
_symmetry.space_group_name_H-M   'P 1'
#
loop_
_entity.id
_entity.type
_entity.pdbx_description
1 polymer ?
#
loop_
_entity_poly.entity_id
_entity_poly.type
_entity_poly.pdbx_seq_one_letter_code
_entity_poly.pdbx_strand_id
1 'polypeptide(L)'
;MYFFLQEEEAIHIAFVGPLSGENEMIGKSMVKAIELYFDDINRNGGINKLPLVLDTFDDQNNPEQAIHKARRIVEQNKAVAVIGHNCSYCSINGSKIYRDKKIPAITPVSSHLRVTQNNEWYFRTAFNDNLQGNFLANYAKNVLQQSEVSIIQTNKPYGSYLGSVFEQASKELGLEVKNKWILSNDSDLKEIVTKLKATSDAGLVFLATSTNIGIKLVKAIKDARIKNLLLAPDTYANKKFTNGFKHYFAERRNPGYYTNGIHVSTPFILDTANKYAQKFNSIYEETYQEQPLGSTFYALDAAIVIVEALKQVKKNQSLSAIRNEIRQVITNKFNSFEEAVAGSTGLNYFDEDGNALKSLSMGIYRSNHLISAFTQLQIAPNYSDDEHVLLINDKRMYKTNVVYAGLQFNKISEFQPHFDGSKSTVSYLMEFHLWLRFQGDIKPHEINFLNAVEPIELGKPIINESVGKVTYQLYKVGGRFKESLHSPKERFFDNKYSIGINFHHSILDRKKLIYVVDILGMEVTDEQAVLEKIKEIQRKTSFFKNWPIQELNFFQGVIKKKILGNPKYIDHGNTVEYSTFNTEIAIGNNAYAYHAIIPDRMSFIFFVTSCIVTIILGLISYKKLDGDGNYLKYLWFIQVIFILLLLISAEVLAGKLMLGTMDQYKPLAIKTFNILWWVVASVLINIAIERFLWIPLEKNTERKVPNLVRFLTALVIYLLACFGIIGFIFEQQFTSVLATGGVVTILLGLMVQVDLSNIFSGIALSIEDSFHIGNWIKIGDYTDGKVVDMNWRVTKIKTRTGYILSIPNKVVSDSNIHNFSHPDEGYWLKYVVYVHAEHDPKIVEQILIEALFAVEQDVVKDVKPIIWLDEVMVQEVDKWTASYVVFFKTVDYEHKLRLFKNIWQSIWSHLTNAGMMPFKVAPLDYDNKVLKDLENMVKVKH
;
A
#
# COMPACT_ATOMS: atom_id res chain seq x y z
N MET A 1 26.73 -3.40 -15.08
CA MET A 1 27.91 -2.83 -15.78
C MET A 1 27.36 -1.98 -16.90
N TYR A 2 27.05 -0.71 -16.60
CA TYR A 2 26.59 0.28 -17.56
C TYR A 2 27.83 0.81 -18.29
N PHE A 3 27.96 0.55 -19.58
CA PHE A 3 28.99 1.20 -20.39
C PHE A 3 28.44 2.55 -20.88
N PHE A 4 29.14 3.61 -20.49
CA PHE A 4 29.14 4.87 -21.21
C PHE A 4 29.62 4.59 -22.64
N LEU A 5 28.75 4.77 -23.63
CA LEU A 5 29.14 4.91 -25.05
C LEU A 5 28.99 6.38 -25.43
N GLN A 6 29.95 6.87 -26.23
CA GLN A 6 30.05 8.27 -26.66
C GLN A 6 28.79 8.70 -27.44
N GLU A 7 28.38 9.97 -27.29
CA GLU A 7 27.18 10.58 -27.89
C GLU A 7 27.07 10.49 -29.44
N GLU A 8 28.07 9.95 -30.15
CA GLU A 8 28.07 9.79 -31.62
C GLU A 8 27.63 8.40 -32.11
N GLU A 9 27.33 7.45 -31.21
CA GLU A 9 26.96 6.06 -31.58
C GLU A 9 25.47 5.69 -31.33
N ALA A 10 24.54 6.65 -31.38
CA ALA A 10 23.10 6.38 -31.20
C ALA A 10 22.21 7.10 -32.23
N ILE A 11 21.04 6.54 -32.51
CA ILE A 11 20.03 7.14 -33.39
C ILE A 11 19.04 7.92 -32.52
N HIS A 12 19.12 9.24 -32.59
CA HIS A 12 18.26 10.15 -31.82
C HIS A 12 16.95 10.44 -32.53
N ILE A 13 15.82 10.24 -31.84
CA ILE A 13 14.48 10.70 -32.28
C ILE A 13 13.98 11.67 -31.23
N ALA A 14 13.53 12.85 -31.63
CA ALA A 14 13.03 13.85 -30.69
C ALA A 14 11.53 13.67 -30.45
N PHE A 15 11.07 13.71 -29.21
CA PHE A 15 9.68 13.86 -28.84
C PHE A 15 9.41 15.28 -28.35
N VAL A 16 8.36 15.94 -28.86
CA VAL A 16 7.92 17.25 -28.41
C VAL A 16 6.44 17.26 -28.06
N GLY A 17 6.12 17.61 -26.82
CA GLY A 17 4.75 17.66 -26.32
C GLY A 17 4.69 18.15 -24.87
N PRO A 18 3.49 18.14 -24.25
CA PRO A 18 3.30 18.63 -22.90
C PRO A 18 3.82 17.65 -21.86
N LEU A 19 4.99 17.93 -21.31
CA LEU A 19 5.59 17.17 -20.21
C LEU A 19 5.40 17.87 -18.86
N SER A 20 4.78 19.05 -18.86
CA SER A 20 4.26 19.76 -17.70
C SER A 20 2.94 20.48 -18.02
N GLY A 21 2.26 20.99 -16.99
CA GLY A 21 0.98 21.72 -17.11
C GLY A 21 -0.25 20.80 -17.18
N GLU A 22 -1.40 21.34 -17.59
CA GLU A 22 -2.69 20.62 -17.55
C GLU A 22 -2.70 19.31 -18.37
N ASN A 23 -1.86 19.21 -19.41
CA ASN A 23 -1.79 18.07 -20.32
C ASN A 23 -0.56 17.18 -20.09
N GLU A 24 0.16 17.34 -18.97
CA GLU A 24 1.35 16.57 -18.61
C GLU A 24 1.14 15.05 -18.70
N MET A 25 0.00 14.57 -18.20
CA MET A 25 -0.34 13.14 -18.20
C MET A 25 -0.36 12.57 -19.62
N ILE A 26 -0.81 13.36 -20.60
CA ILE A 26 -0.88 12.96 -22.01
C ILE A 26 0.53 12.84 -22.61
N GLY A 27 1.40 13.84 -22.41
CA GLY A 27 2.75 13.79 -22.97
C GLY A 27 3.61 12.71 -22.30
N LYS A 28 3.51 12.54 -20.98
CA LYS A 28 4.21 11.46 -20.26
C LYS A 28 3.77 10.07 -20.72
N SER A 29 2.47 9.86 -20.98
CA SER A 29 1.99 8.56 -21.47
C SER A 29 2.51 8.25 -22.87
N MET A 30 2.64 9.26 -23.75
CA MET A 30 3.25 9.12 -25.07
C MET A 30 4.74 8.76 -24.97
N VAL A 31 5.50 9.47 -24.13
CA VAL A 31 6.94 9.20 -23.91
C VAL A 31 7.15 7.76 -23.44
N LYS A 32 6.45 7.34 -22.37
CA LYS A 32 6.54 5.98 -21.83
C LYS A 32 6.31 4.90 -22.87
N ALA A 33 5.41 5.13 -23.83
CA ALA A 33 5.13 4.17 -24.89
C ALA A 33 6.22 4.10 -25.97
N ILE A 34 6.77 5.25 -26.36
CA ILE A 34 7.87 5.30 -27.32
C ILE A 34 9.12 4.65 -26.71
N GLU A 35 9.42 4.95 -25.45
CA GLU A 35 10.53 4.34 -24.71
C GLU A 35 10.37 2.82 -24.59
N LEU A 36 9.18 2.34 -24.20
CA LEU A 36 8.90 0.89 -24.10
C LEU A 36 9.13 0.17 -25.44
N TYR A 37 8.77 0.80 -26.56
CA TYR A 37 9.00 0.28 -27.89
C TYR A 37 10.50 0.33 -28.29
N PHE A 38 11.19 1.42 -27.98
CA PHE A 38 12.63 1.56 -28.25
C PHE A 38 13.44 0.56 -27.43
N ASP A 39 13.07 0.31 -26.18
CA ASP A 39 13.71 -0.69 -25.31
C ASP A 39 13.59 -2.10 -25.86
N ASP A 40 12.44 -2.45 -26.47
CA ASP A 40 12.28 -3.74 -27.16
C ASP A 40 13.21 -3.86 -28.37
N ILE A 41 13.33 -2.80 -29.18
CA ILE A 41 14.24 -2.77 -30.33
C ILE A 41 15.71 -2.83 -29.89
N ASN A 42 16.07 -2.05 -28.88
CA ASN A 42 17.43 -1.97 -28.35
C ASN A 42 17.88 -3.30 -27.74
N ARG A 43 16.99 -4.01 -27.03
CA ARG A 43 17.24 -5.39 -26.56
C ARG A 43 17.51 -6.37 -27.70
N ASN A 44 16.93 -6.13 -28.88
CA ASN A 44 17.15 -6.92 -30.09
C ASN A 44 18.36 -6.44 -30.93
N GLY A 45 19.23 -5.61 -30.36
CA GLY A 45 20.46 -5.15 -31.02
C GLY A 45 20.32 -3.82 -31.77
N GLY A 46 19.22 -3.08 -31.58
CA GLY A 46 19.03 -1.76 -32.17
C GLY A 46 18.78 -1.78 -33.69
N ILE A 47 18.85 -0.61 -34.32
CA ILE A 47 18.79 -0.49 -35.80
C ILE A 47 20.21 -0.35 -36.31
N ASN A 48 20.63 -1.23 -37.22
CA ASN A 48 22.00 -1.23 -37.75
C ASN A 48 23.09 -1.33 -36.66
N LYS A 49 22.80 -2.02 -35.54
CA LYS A 49 23.63 -2.11 -34.33
C LYS A 49 23.75 -0.82 -33.51
N LEU A 50 22.99 0.22 -33.84
CA LEU A 50 22.92 1.45 -33.08
C LEU A 50 21.65 1.47 -32.22
N PRO A 51 21.75 1.82 -30.93
CA PRO A 51 20.58 1.99 -30.08
C PRO A 51 19.75 3.22 -30.50
N LEU A 52 18.44 3.12 -30.32
CA LEU A 52 17.49 4.22 -30.42
C LEU A 52 17.45 4.99 -29.09
N VAL A 53 17.51 6.32 -29.16
CA VAL A 53 17.41 7.24 -28.02
C VAL A 53 16.29 8.24 -28.27
N LEU A 54 15.44 8.46 -27.25
CA LEU A 54 14.35 9.43 -27.30
C LEU A 54 14.77 10.73 -26.59
N ASP A 55 14.92 11.82 -27.34
CA ASP A 55 15.19 13.15 -26.78
C ASP A 55 13.87 13.87 -26.50
N THR A 56 13.58 14.23 -25.25
CA THR A 56 12.28 14.81 -24.89
C THR A 56 12.32 16.33 -24.70
N PHE A 57 11.31 17.02 -25.22
CA PHE A 57 11.18 18.48 -25.14
C PHE A 57 9.76 18.89 -24.71
N ASP A 58 9.68 19.65 -23.62
CA ASP A 58 8.41 20.12 -23.07
C ASP A 58 7.91 21.41 -23.74
N ASP A 59 6.84 21.33 -24.54
CA ASP A 59 6.20 22.51 -25.13
C ASP A 59 5.01 23.05 -24.32
N GLN A 60 4.66 22.41 -23.20
CA GLN A 60 3.55 22.80 -22.32
C GLN A 60 2.19 22.94 -23.05
N ASN A 61 2.04 22.31 -24.21
CA ASN A 61 0.90 22.49 -25.10
C ASN A 61 0.67 23.96 -25.53
N ASN A 62 1.75 24.75 -25.63
CA ASN A 62 1.74 26.17 -25.94
C ASN A 62 2.46 26.47 -27.27
N PRO A 63 1.84 27.23 -28.22
CA PRO A 63 2.45 27.50 -29.52
C PRO A 63 3.80 28.26 -29.50
N GLU A 64 4.01 29.17 -28.56
CA GLU A 64 5.28 29.93 -28.44
C GLU A 64 6.41 29.03 -27.93
N GLN A 65 6.10 28.21 -26.92
CA GLN A 65 7.05 27.21 -26.42
C GLN A 65 7.37 26.16 -27.49
N ALA A 66 6.38 25.74 -28.28
CA ALA A 66 6.60 24.83 -29.41
C ALA A 66 7.61 25.39 -30.43
N ILE A 67 7.53 26.69 -30.77
CA ILE A 67 8.53 27.37 -31.62
C ILE A 67 9.92 27.32 -30.99
N HIS A 68 10.02 27.63 -29.69
CA HIS A 68 11.30 27.64 -28.98
C HIS A 68 11.94 26.23 -28.92
N LYS A 69 11.15 25.19 -28.62
CA LYS A 69 11.64 23.80 -28.61
C LYS A 69 12.03 23.31 -29.99
N ALA A 70 11.25 23.64 -31.03
CA ALA A 70 11.57 23.28 -32.41
C ALA A 70 12.91 23.89 -32.86
N ARG A 71 13.19 25.15 -32.51
CA ARG A 71 14.51 25.79 -32.77
C ARG A 71 15.64 25.07 -32.04
N ARG A 72 15.44 24.73 -30.77
CA ARG A 72 16.45 23.99 -29.99
C ARG A 72 16.78 22.62 -30.60
N ILE A 73 15.78 21.89 -31.11
CA ILE A 73 16.00 20.60 -31.80
C ILE A 73 16.84 20.78 -33.06
N VAL A 74 16.53 21.82 -33.84
CA VAL A 74 17.31 22.19 -35.03
C VAL A 74 18.74 22.56 -34.65
N GLU A 75 18.93 23.37 -33.60
CA GLU A 75 20.24 23.83 -33.12
C GLU A 75 21.11 22.68 -32.62
N GLN A 76 20.52 21.73 -31.89
CA GLN A 76 21.22 20.53 -31.44
C GLN A 76 21.63 19.63 -32.61
N ASN A 77 20.84 19.61 -33.69
CA ASN A 77 21.10 18.89 -34.94
C ASN A 77 21.48 17.40 -34.74
N LYS A 78 20.90 16.73 -33.75
CA LYS A 78 21.11 15.28 -33.48
C LYS A 78 19.97 14.40 -34.03
N ALA A 79 18.73 14.87 -33.96
CA ALA A 79 17.56 14.04 -34.24
C ALA A 79 17.38 13.67 -35.73
N VAL A 80 17.12 12.40 -36.03
CA VAL A 80 16.79 11.89 -37.38
C VAL A 80 15.34 12.17 -37.77
N ALA A 81 14.46 12.29 -36.78
CA ALA A 81 13.04 12.59 -36.95
C ALA A 81 12.46 13.19 -35.66
N VAL A 82 11.28 13.80 -35.75
CA VAL A 82 10.54 14.36 -34.61
C VAL A 82 9.17 13.69 -34.47
N ILE A 83 8.79 13.29 -33.26
CA ILE A 83 7.44 12.89 -32.89
C ILE A 83 6.81 14.03 -32.09
N GLY A 84 5.72 14.59 -32.57
CA GLY A 84 5.09 15.77 -31.96
C GLY A 84 4.56 16.73 -33.02
N HIS A 85 3.73 17.71 -32.67
CA HIS A 85 3.33 18.12 -31.31
C HIS A 85 1.95 17.56 -30.92
N ASN A 86 1.58 17.71 -29.65
CA ASN A 86 0.25 17.31 -29.15
C ASN A 86 -0.87 18.26 -29.60
N CYS A 87 -0.61 19.56 -29.61
CA CYS A 87 -1.60 20.60 -29.90
C CYS A 87 -1.56 21.01 -31.38
N SER A 88 -2.72 21.15 -32.04
CA SER A 88 -2.76 21.48 -33.49
C SER A 88 -2.03 22.77 -33.84
N TYR A 89 -2.15 23.83 -33.04
CA TYR A 89 -1.44 25.09 -33.28
C TYR A 89 0.06 25.01 -32.95
N CYS A 90 0.45 24.13 -32.03
CA CYS A 90 1.85 23.83 -31.73
C CYS A 90 2.48 23.14 -32.94
N SER A 91 1.79 22.14 -33.49
CA SER A 91 2.18 21.43 -34.71
C SER A 91 2.29 22.37 -35.90
N ILE A 92 1.31 23.25 -36.15
CA ILE A 92 1.34 24.23 -37.26
C ILE A 92 2.55 25.18 -37.17
N ASN A 93 2.94 25.60 -35.96
CA ASN A 93 4.06 26.54 -35.78
C ASN A 93 5.42 25.84 -35.77
N GLY A 94 5.54 24.69 -35.09
CA GLY A 94 6.75 23.89 -35.07
C GLY A 94 7.07 23.26 -36.43
N SER A 95 6.06 22.81 -37.18
CA SER A 95 6.24 22.14 -38.47
C SER A 95 6.90 23.02 -39.52
N LYS A 96 6.71 24.35 -39.48
CA LYS A 96 7.39 25.30 -40.37
C LYS A 96 8.90 25.27 -40.15
N ILE A 97 9.35 25.21 -38.90
CA ILE A 97 10.77 25.18 -38.54
C ILE A 97 11.41 23.87 -38.99
N TYR A 98 10.72 22.74 -38.78
CA TYR A 98 11.21 21.42 -39.23
C TYR A 98 11.27 21.34 -40.76
N ARG A 99 10.27 21.88 -41.46
CA ARG A 99 10.26 21.96 -42.93
C ARG A 99 11.43 22.75 -43.48
N ASP A 100 11.67 23.95 -42.94
CA ASP A 100 12.75 24.83 -43.41
C ASP A 100 14.14 24.20 -43.18
N LYS A 101 14.24 23.26 -42.23
CA LYS A 101 15.47 22.52 -41.90
C LYS A 101 15.45 21.06 -42.37
N LYS A 102 14.45 20.65 -43.14
CA LYS A 102 14.32 19.32 -43.74
C LYS A 102 14.43 18.18 -42.71
N ILE A 103 13.71 18.31 -41.60
CA ILE A 103 13.60 17.28 -40.56
C ILE A 103 12.19 16.65 -40.67
N PRO A 104 12.07 15.34 -40.96
CA PRO A 104 10.77 14.70 -41.02
C PRO A 104 10.16 14.66 -39.61
N ALA A 105 8.89 15.01 -39.51
CA ALA A 105 8.18 15.04 -38.24
C ALA A 105 6.79 14.44 -38.36
N ILE A 106 6.35 13.71 -37.32
CA ILE A 106 5.06 13.05 -37.28
C ILE A 106 4.31 13.45 -36.01
N THR A 107 3.16 14.10 -36.14
CA THR A 107 2.29 14.36 -34.99
C THR A 107 1.39 13.16 -34.68
N PRO A 108 1.29 12.74 -33.42
CA PRO A 108 0.44 11.62 -33.07
C PRO A 108 -1.05 11.97 -33.00
N VAL A 109 -1.42 13.22 -32.70
CA VAL A 109 -2.81 13.53 -32.29
C VAL A 109 -3.41 14.80 -32.92
N SER A 110 -2.65 15.62 -33.66
CA SER A 110 -3.18 16.88 -34.19
C SER A 110 -4.08 16.66 -35.43
N SER A 111 -5.37 16.98 -35.31
CA SER A 111 -6.39 16.69 -36.33
C SER A 111 -6.69 17.83 -37.32
N HIS A 112 -6.28 19.07 -37.03
CA HIS A 112 -6.58 20.22 -37.89
C HIS A 112 -5.93 20.07 -39.28
N LEU A 113 -6.63 20.42 -40.37
CA LEU A 113 -6.11 20.27 -41.75
C LEU A 113 -4.74 20.90 -41.99
N ARG A 114 -4.57 22.19 -41.63
CA ARG A 114 -3.31 22.96 -41.79
C ARG A 114 -2.05 22.36 -41.14
N VAL A 115 -2.20 21.32 -40.32
CA VAL A 115 -1.07 20.65 -39.67
C VAL A 115 -0.10 20.07 -40.71
N THR A 116 -0.61 19.43 -41.76
CA THR A 116 0.21 18.81 -42.83
C THR A 116 0.07 19.51 -44.19
N GLN A 117 -0.97 20.34 -44.36
CA GLN A 117 -1.22 21.07 -45.61
C GLN A 117 0.00 21.90 -46.06
N ASN A 118 0.41 21.71 -47.32
CA ASN A 118 1.57 22.39 -47.93
C ASN A 118 2.88 22.17 -47.15
N ASN A 119 3.04 21.01 -46.50
CA ASN A 119 4.26 20.67 -45.76
C ASN A 119 4.68 19.21 -45.99
N GLU A 120 5.52 18.99 -47.00
CA GLU A 120 6.06 17.68 -47.38
C GLU A 120 7.00 17.02 -46.33
N TRP A 121 7.31 17.72 -45.23
CA TRP A 121 8.17 17.22 -44.13
C TRP A 121 7.37 16.87 -42.88
N TYR A 122 6.05 17.04 -42.89
CA TYR A 122 5.22 16.89 -41.72
C TYR A 122 4.05 15.94 -41.98
N PHE A 123 3.98 14.88 -41.18
CA PHE A 123 3.00 13.81 -41.29
C PHE A 123 2.15 13.74 -40.02
N ARG A 124 1.05 13.00 -40.07
CA ARG A 124 0.28 12.66 -38.86
C ARG A 124 -0.13 11.19 -38.87
N THR A 125 -0.08 10.55 -37.70
CA THR A 125 -0.72 9.24 -37.51
C THR A 125 -2.16 9.35 -37.05
N ALA A 126 -2.62 10.54 -36.64
CA ALA A 126 -4.03 10.81 -36.34
C ALA A 126 -4.89 10.93 -37.61
N PHE A 127 -6.20 10.71 -37.45
CA PHE A 127 -7.17 11.15 -38.46
C PHE A 127 -7.27 12.68 -38.48
N ASN A 128 -7.77 13.24 -39.58
CA ASN A 128 -8.06 14.67 -39.70
C ASN A 128 -9.56 14.96 -39.56
N ASP A 129 -9.89 16.23 -39.30
CA ASP A 129 -11.28 16.68 -39.09
C ASP A 129 -12.18 16.40 -40.31
N ASN A 130 -11.62 16.41 -41.53
CA ASN A 130 -12.36 16.08 -42.75
C ASN A 130 -12.81 14.61 -42.74
N LEU A 131 -11.91 13.69 -42.42
CA LEU A 131 -12.21 12.27 -42.32
C LEU A 131 -13.25 12.00 -41.24
N GLN A 132 -13.14 12.68 -40.08
CA GLN A 132 -14.10 12.54 -38.98
C GLN A 132 -15.50 13.02 -39.35
N GLY A 133 -15.64 14.21 -39.95
CA GLY A 133 -16.96 14.75 -40.33
C GLY A 133 -17.69 13.85 -41.32
N ASN A 134 -16.98 13.36 -42.34
CA ASN A 134 -17.51 12.41 -43.32
C ASN A 134 -17.91 11.08 -42.68
N PHE A 135 -17.05 10.55 -41.79
CA PHE A 135 -17.31 9.32 -41.06
C PHE A 135 -18.57 9.42 -40.19
N LEU A 136 -18.72 10.53 -39.45
CA LEU A 136 -19.88 10.74 -38.57
C LEU A 136 -21.20 10.87 -39.34
N ALA A 137 -21.21 11.54 -40.49
CA ALA A 137 -22.40 11.62 -41.35
C ALA A 137 -22.80 10.24 -41.89
N ASN A 138 -21.82 9.47 -42.35
CA ASN A 138 -22.03 8.08 -42.77
C ASN A 138 -22.51 7.18 -41.64
N TYR A 139 -21.96 7.34 -40.43
CA TYR A 139 -22.41 6.59 -39.26
C TYR A 139 -23.86 6.92 -38.90
N ALA A 140 -24.25 8.21 -38.95
CA ALA A 140 -25.63 8.63 -38.72
C ALA A 140 -26.60 8.01 -39.74
N LYS A 141 -26.27 8.04 -41.03
CA LYS A 141 -27.11 7.51 -42.12
C LYS A 141 -27.14 5.98 -42.14
N ASN A 142 -25.98 5.33 -42.21
CA ASN A 142 -25.85 3.90 -42.55
C ASN A 142 -25.85 2.97 -41.33
N VAL A 143 -25.45 3.46 -40.15
CA VAL A 143 -25.38 2.65 -38.92
C VAL A 143 -26.53 2.99 -37.98
N LEU A 144 -26.72 4.27 -37.65
CA LEU A 144 -27.82 4.74 -36.81
C LEU A 144 -29.15 4.83 -37.57
N GLN A 145 -29.13 4.66 -38.89
CA GLN A 145 -30.32 4.63 -39.76
C GLN A 145 -31.19 5.89 -39.62
N GLN A 146 -30.54 7.04 -39.47
CA GLN A 146 -31.23 8.33 -39.40
C GLN A 146 -31.51 8.86 -40.81
N SER A 147 -32.69 9.43 -41.01
CA SER A 147 -33.07 10.15 -42.24
C SER A 147 -32.84 11.65 -42.13
N GLU A 148 -32.86 12.18 -40.90
CA GLU A 148 -32.83 13.62 -40.61
C GLU A 148 -31.83 13.93 -39.49
N VAL A 149 -31.14 15.08 -39.62
CA VAL A 149 -30.18 15.59 -38.64
C VAL A 149 -30.29 17.09 -38.43
N SER A 150 -29.87 17.54 -37.26
CA SER A 150 -29.62 18.95 -36.96
C SER A 150 -28.17 19.17 -36.54
N ILE A 151 -27.60 20.31 -36.91
CA ILE A 151 -26.19 20.64 -36.66
C ILE A 151 -26.12 21.81 -35.67
N ILE A 152 -25.40 21.63 -34.56
CA ILE A 152 -25.00 22.73 -33.67
C ILE A 152 -23.50 22.88 -33.78
N GLN A 153 -23.04 23.98 -34.37
CA GLN A 153 -21.61 24.26 -34.55
C GLN A 153 -21.19 25.53 -33.80
N THR A 154 -19.92 25.65 -33.46
CA THR A 154 -19.39 26.91 -32.92
C THR A 154 -18.95 27.86 -34.02
N ASN A 155 -18.87 29.16 -33.73
CA ASN A 155 -18.22 30.15 -34.62
C ASN A 155 -16.68 30.07 -34.64
N LYS A 156 -16.08 29.15 -33.85
CA LYS A 156 -14.63 28.92 -33.85
C LYS A 156 -14.20 28.03 -35.02
N PRO A 157 -12.96 28.18 -35.53
CA PRO A 157 -12.48 27.45 -36.71
C PRO A 157 -12.73 25.94 -36.68
N TYR A 158 -12.42 25.27 -35.57
CA TYR A 158 -12.61 23.82 -35.42
C TYR A 158 -14.09 23.41 -35.58
N GLY A 159 -14.99 23.98 -34.78
CA GLY A 159 -16.41 23.59 -34.80
C GLY A 159 -17.13 24.00 -36.09
N SER A 160 -16.82 25.17 -36.65
CA SER A 160 -17.41 25.62 -37.91
C SER A 160 -16.97 24.75 -39.09
N TYR A 161 -15.69 24.35 -39.13
CA TYR A 161 -15.16 23.50 -40.19
C TYR A 161 -15.74 22.09 -40.11
N LEU A 162 -15.73 21.48 -38.92
CA LEU A 162 -16.28 20.14 -38.73
C LEU A 162 -17.79 20.10 -39.05
N GLY A 163 -18.53 21.14 -38.66
CA GLY A 163 -19.95 21.31 -39.00
C GLY A 163 -20.20 21.40 -40.51
N SER A 164 -19.36 22.13 -41.26
CA SER A 164 -19.50 22.22 -42.72
C SER A 164 -19.18 20.91 -43.44
N VAL A 165 -18.15 20.17 -42.99
CA VAL A 165 -17.81 18.86 -43.55
C VAL A 165 -18.97 17.88 -43.33
N PHE A 166 -19.50 17.83 -42.10
CA PHE A 166 -20.64 16.96 -41.80
C PHE A 166 -21.88 17.33 -42.62
N GLU A 167 -22.16 18.64 -42.78
CA GLU A 167 -23.27 19.12 -43.61
C GLU A 167 -23.13 18.71 -45.08
N GLN A 168 -21.93 18.88 -45.66
CA GLN A 168 -21.65 18.50 -47.03
C GLN A 168 -21.82 16.98 -47.22
N ALA A 169 -21.19 16.19 -46.36
CA ALA A 169 -21.32 14.73 -46.38
C ALA A 169 -22.78 14.28 -46.21
N SER A 170 -23.56 14.97 -45.37
CA SER A 170 -24.99 14.68 -45.19
C SER A 170 -25.77 14.89 -46.49
N LYS A 171 -25.49 15.97 -47.24
CA LYS A 171 -26.12 16.24 -48.55
C LYS A 171 -25.78 15.15 -49.57
N GLU A 172 -24.51 14.76 -49.65
CA GLU A 172 -24.04 13.71 -50.56
C GLU A 172 -24.69 12.34 -50.28
N LEU A 173 -24.98 12.04 -49.01
CA LEU A 173 -25.60 10.78 -48.56
C LEU A 173 -27.14 10.79 -48.58
N GLY A 174 -27.78 11.92 -48.91
CA GLY A 174 -29.24 12.08 -48.76
C GLY A 174 -29.70 11.97 -47.30
N LEU A 175 -28.91 12.50 -46.37
CA LEU A 175 -29.25 12.72 -44.96
C LEU A 175 -29.74 14.17 -44.80
N GLU A 176 -31.03 14.38 -44.54
CA GLU A 176 -31.63 15.72 -44.56
C GLU A 176 -31.17 16.55 -43.37
N VAL A 177 -30.57 17.71 -43.63
CA VAL A 177 -30.19 18.67 -42.57
C VAL A 177 -31.35 19.63 -42.30
N LYS A 178 -32.13 19.36 -41.25
CA LYS A 178 -33.32 20.16 -40.89
C LYS A 178 -32.96 21.54 -40.35
N ASN A 179 -31.98 21.58 -39.46
CA ASN A 179 -31.60 22.80 -38.77
C ASN A 179 -30.09 22.91 -38.66
N LYS A 180 -29.59 24.14 -38.74
CA LYS A 180 -28.20 24.49 -38.46
C LYS A 180 -28.17 25.71 -37.55
N TRP A 181 -27.49 25.57 -36.42
CA TRP A 181 -27.34 26.65 -35.45
C TRP A 181 -25.87 26.94 -35.15
N ILE A 182 -25.57 28.22 -34.89
CA ILE A 182 -24.24 28.69 -34.55
C ILE A 182 -24.24 29.11 -33.07
N LEU A 183 -23.38 28.47 -32.28
CA LEU A 183 -23.17 28.75 -30.87
C LEU A 183 -21.91 29.59 -30.68
N SER A 184 -22.08 30.88 -30.36
CA SER A 184 -20.98 31.82 -30.12
C SER A 184 -20.89 32.24 -28.65
N ASN A 185 -22.04 32.33 -27.96
CA ASN A 185 -22.13 32.81 -26.59
C ASN A 185 -23.27 32.11 -25.79
N ASP A 186 -23.42 32.45 -24.51
CA ASP A 186 -24.42 31.83 -23.62
C ASP A 186 -25.87 32.28 -23.94
N SER A 187 -26.08 33.39 -24.66
CA SER A 187 -27.41 33.79 -25.18
C SER A 187 -27.84 32.87 -26.31
N ASP A 188 -26.96 32.63 -27.29
CA ASP A 188 -27.20 31.70 -28.39
C ASP A 188 -27.53 30.31 -27.85
N LEU A 189 -26.82 29.86 -26.80
CA LEU A 189 -27.08 28.58 -26.15
C LEU A 189 -28.54 28.44 -25.69
N LYS A 190 -29.08 29.47 -25.01
CA LYS A 190 -30.47 29.47 -24.52
C LYS A 190 -31.46 29.45 -25.68
N GLU A 191 -31.20 30.24 -26.73
CA GLU A 191 -32.03 30.29 -27.93
C GLU A 191 -32.05 28.95 -28.67
N ILE A 192 -30.89 28.34 -28.88
CA ILE A 192 -30.74 27.04 -29.54
C ILE A 192 -31.51 25.96 -28.79
N VAL A 193 -31.37 25.89 -27.47
CA VAL A 193 -32.09 24.89 -26.65
C VAL A 193 -33.61 25.13 -26.69
N THR A 194 -34.05 26.38 -26.70
CA THR A 194 -35.47 26.73 -26.82
C THR A 194 -36.03 26.31 -28.18
N LYS A 195 -35.33 26.62 -29.27
CA LYS A 195 -35.70 26.19 -30.63
C LYS A 195 -35.69 24.68 -30.78
N LEU A 196 -34.63 24.02 -30.32
CA LEU A 196 -34.49 22.56 -30.38
C LEU A 196 -35.62 21.85 -29.61
N LYS A 197 -36.07 22.41 -28.48
CA LYS A 197 -37.21 21.89 -27.73
C LYS A 197 -38.56 22.12 -28.43
N ALA A 198 -38.70 23.21 -29.18
CA ALA A 198 -39.91 23.54 -29.93
C ALA A 198 -40.04 22.72 -31.23
N THR A 199 -38.93 22.25 -31.81
CA THR A 199 -38.92 21.38 -32.99
C THR A 199 -39.43 19.98 -32.62
N SER A 200 -40.57 19.58 -33.20
CA SER A 200 -41.21 18.28 -32.91
C SER A 200 -40.37 17.07 -33.31
N ASP A 201 -39.61 17.18 -34.41
CA ASP A 201 -38.59 16.20 -34.81
C ASP A 201 -37.36 16.93 -35.37
N ALA A 202 -36.34 17.10 -34.54
CA ALA A 202 -35.05 17.68 -34.97
C ALA A 202 -34.07 16.61 -35.49
N GLY A 203 -34.50 15.34 -35.61
CA GLY A 203 -33.64 14.22 -35.95
C GLY A 203 -32.51 14.02 -34.93
N LEU A 204 -31.41 13.41 -35.38
CA LEU A 204 -30.18 13.30 -34.60
C LEU A 204 -29.44 14.65 -34.56
N VAL A 205 -28.97 15.06 -33.38
CA VAL A 205 -28.28 16.34 -33.21
C VAL A 205 -26.77 16.12 -33.18
N PHE A 206 -26.09 16.63 -34.21
CA PHE A 206 -24.64 16.63 -34.29
C PHE A 206 -24.04 17.87 -33.58
N LEU A 207 -23.14 17.62 -32.63
CA LEU A 207 -22.52 18.64 -31.78
C LEU A 207 -21.09 18.96 -32.26
N ALA A 208 -20.96 19.82 -33.26
CA ALA A 208 -19.67 20.26 -33.79
C ALA A 208 -19.02 21.33 -32.88
N THR A 209 -18.63 20.91 -31.67
CA THR A 209 -18.06 21.80 -30.63
C THR A 209 -16.86 21.15 -29.92
N SER A 210 -16.05 21.95 -29.23
CA SER A 210 -15.00 21.47 -28.33
C SER A 210 -15.56 21.05 -26.97
N THR A 211 -14.86 20.18 -26.23
CA THR A 211 -15.23 19.69 -24.89
C THR A 211 -15.83 20.74 -23.95
N ASN A 212 -15.18 21.89 -23.77
CA ASN A 212 -15.63 22.92 -22.81
C ASN A 212 -16.99 23.52 -23.17
N ILE A 213 -17.21 23.79 -24.47
CA ILE A 213 -18.48 24.30 -24.99
C ILE A 213 -19.52 23.18 -24.96
N GLY A 214 -19.10 21.97 -25.32
CA GLY A 214 -19.92 20.76 -25.31
C GLY A 214 -20.51 20.43 -23.94
N ILE A 215 -19.75 20.61 -22.85
CA ILE A 215 -20.25 20.42 -21.48
C ILE A 215 -21.43 21.35 -21.19
N LYS A 216 -21.29 22.65 -21.50
CA LYS A 216 -22.39 23.63 -21.32
C LYS A 216 -23.60 23.28 -22.18
N LEU A 217 -23.36 22.90 -23.44
CA LEU A 217 -24.42 22.57 -24.41
C LEU A 217 -25.20 21.32 -24.02
N VAL A 218 -24.50 20.22 -23.74
CA VAL A 218 -25.12 18.95 -23.31
C VAL A 218 -25.89 19.14 -22.02
N LYS A 219 -25.35 19.89 -21.06
CA LYS A 219 -26.06 20.22 -19.82
C LYS A 219 -27.41 20.87 -20.12
N ALA A 220 -27.40 21.93 -20.93
CA ALA A 220 -28.61 22.68 -21.25
C ALA A 220 -29.64 21.84 -22.02
N ILE A 221 -29.20 21.01 -22.98
CA ILE A 221 -30.05 20.07 -23.72
C ILE A 221 -30.73 19.06 -22.77
N LYS A 222 -29.95 18.44 -21.87
CA LYS A 222 -30.45 17.42 -20.94
C LYS A 222 -31.34 18.00 -19.84
N ASP A 223 -30.98 19.15 -19.29
CA ASP A 223 -31.82 19.87 -18.31
C ASP A 223 -33.18 20.28 -18.92
N ALA A 224 -33.19 20.64 -20.22
CA ALA A 224 -34.41 20.92 -20.97
C ALA A 224 -35.25 19.66 -21.31
N ARG A 225 -34.75 18.46 -20.95
CA ARG A 225 -35.35 17.14 -21.21
C ARG A 225 -35.53 16.82 -22.70
N ILE A 226 -34.64 17.34 -23.55
CA ILE A 226 -34.63 17.04 -24.98
C ILE A 226 -34.11 15.60 -25.18
N LYS A 227 -34.86 14.79 -25.92
CA LYS A 227 -34.64 13.34 -26.05
C LYS A 227 -33.92 12.91 -27.32
N ASN A 228 -33.65 13.83 -28.24
CA ASN A 228 -32.94 13.54 -29.49
C ASN A 228 -31.62 12.82 -29.24
N LEU A 229 -31.26 11.91 -30.16
CA LEU A 229 -29.95 11.27 -30.15
C LEU A 229 -28.87 12.34 -30.36
N LEU A 230 -27.81 12.28 -29.56
CA LEU A 230 -26.68 13.19 -29.66
C LEU A 230 -25.49 12.45 -30.28
N LEU A 231 -24.93 13.04 -31.32
CA LEU A 231 -23.69 12.59 -31.97
C LEU A 231 -22.62 13.66 -31.75
N ALA A 232 -21.44 13.26 -31.31
CA ALA A 232 -20.36 14.18 -30.97
C ALA A 232 -18.99 13.70 -31.49
N PRO A 233 -18.05 14.64 -31.72
CA PRO A 233 -16.70 14.30 -32.16
C PRO A 233 -15.81 13.80 -31.02
N ASP A 234 -14.60 13.38 -31.37
CA ASP A 234 -13.52 12.91 -30.49
C ASP A 234 -13.20 13.81 -29.31
N THR A 235 -13.43 15.12 -29.42
CA THR A 235 -13.23 16.04 -28.28
C THR A 235 -14.17 15.74 -27.10
N TYR A 236 -15.19 14.89 -27.26
CA TYR A 236 -16.04 14.43 -26.16
C TYR A 236 -15.53 13.13 -25.54
N ALA A 237 -14.62 12.40 -26.20
CA ALA A 237 -14.07 11.11 -25.75
C ALA A 237 -12.88 11.28 -24.77
N ASN A 238 -13.10 12.00 -23.67
CA ASN A 238 -12.07 12.19 -22.64
C ASN A 238 -12.67 12.37 -21.25
N LYS A 239 -11.83 12.19 -20.22
CA LYS A 239 -12.22 12.36 -18.82
C LYS A 239 -12.66 13.80 -18.49
N LYS A 240 -12.19 14.82 -19.22
CA LYS A 240 -12.60 16.22 -19.00
C LYS A 240 -14.08 16.40 -19.29
N PHE A 241 -14.61 15.75 -20.33
CA PHE A 241 -16.04 15.78 -20.66
C PHE A 241 -16.90 15.23 -19.52
N THR A 242 -16.61 14.03 -19.01
CA THR A 242 -17.37 13.41 -17.92
C THR A 242 -17.17 14.14 -16.59
N ASN A 243 -15.94 14.56 -16.27
CA ASN A 243 -15.63 15.32 -15.06
C ASN A 243 -16.34 16.67 -15.02
N GLY A 244 -16.58 17.30 -16.18
CA GLY A 244 -17.30 18.56 -16.30
C GLY A 244 -18.70 18.56 -15.69
N PHE A 245 -19.29 17.38 -15.49
CA PHE A 245 -20.63 17.23 -14.91
C PHE A 245 -20.64 16.86 -13.42
N LYS A 246 -19.52 16.37 -12.87
CA LYS A 246 -19.45 15.77 -11.51
C LYS A 246 -19.97 16.68 -10.38
N HIS A 247 -19.88 18.00 -10.55
CA HIS A 247 -20.33 18.95 -9.53
C HIS A 247 -21.86 19.15 -9.52
N TYR A 248 -22.56 18.81 -10.60
CA TYR A 248 -24.01 19.00 -10.70
C TYR A 248 -24.77 17.95 -9.88
N PHE A 249 -25.86 18.38 -9.25
CA PHE A 249 -26.67 17.52 -8.39
C PHE A 249 -27.28 16.32 -9.13
N ALA A 250 -27.78 16.54 -10.36
CA ALA A 250 -28.38 15.48 -11.17
C ALA A 250 -27.37 14.36 -11.50
N GLU A 251 -26.12 14.73 -11.79
CA GLU A 251 -25.04 13.80 -12.07
C GLU A 251 -24.62 13.00 -10.83
N ARG A 252 -24.53 13.66 -9.66
CA ARG A 252 -24.24 12.99 -8.39
C ARG A 252 -25.33 12.01 -7.96
N ARG A 253 -26.59 12.33 -8.25
CA ARG A 253 -27.74 11.48 -7.91
C ARG A 253 -27.89 10.30 -8.87
N ASN A 254 -27.58 10.49 -10.15
CA ASN A 254 -27.68 9.48 -11.18
C ASN A 254 -26.47 9.55 -12.13
N PRO A 255 -25.40 8.80 -11.87
CA PRO A 255 -24.20 8.80 -12.71
C PRO A 255 -24.53 8.54 -14.19
N GLY A 256 -24.05 9.41 -15.07
CA GLY A 256 -24.37 9.41 -16.49
C GLY A 256 -25.62 10.19 -16.86
N TYR A 257 -26.26 10.93 -15.94
CA TYR A 257 -27.46 11.73 -16.24
C TYR A 257 -27.25 12.60 -17.49
N TYR A 258 -26.11 13.28 -17.58
CA TYR A 258 -25.81 14.15 -18.72
C TYR A 258 -25.24 13.39 -19.93
N THR A 259 -24.49 12.32 -19.71
CA THR A 259 -23.68 11.67 -20.75
C THR A 259 -24.38 10.48 -21.42
N ASN A 260 -25.32 9.83 -20.74
CA ASN A 260 -25.95 8.60 -21.22
C ASN A 260 -26.58 8.75 -22.61
N GLY A 261 -26.22 7.81 -23.49
CA GLY A 261 -26.73 7.70 -24.85
C GLY A 261 -26.06 8.60 -25.90
N ILE A 262 -25.08 9.42 -25.51
CA ILE A 262 -24.29 10.22 -26.46
C ILE A 262 -23.36 9.28 -27.22
N HIS A 263 -23.44 9.32 -28.56
CA HIS A 263 -22.53 8.61 -29.46
C HIS A 263 -21.36 9.52 -29.79
N VAL A 264 -20.15 8.98 -29.68
CA VAL A 264 -18.92 9.76 -29.77
C VAL A 264 -17.93 9.04 -30.66
N SER A 265 -17.45 9.69 -31.72
CA SER A 265 -16.27 9.17 -32.43
C SER A 265 -15.06 9.29 -31.54
N THR A 266 -14.12 8.36 -31.60
CA THR A 266 -12.88 8.43 -30.84
C THR A 266 -11.73 7.83 -31.65
N PRO A 267 -10.51 8.38 -31.51
CA PRO A 267 -9.31 7.78 -32.07
C PRO A 267 -9.14 6.32 -31.70
N PHE A 268 -9.50 5.96 -30.46
CA PHE A 268 -9.20 4.64 -29.94
C PHE A 268 -10.21 4.23 -28.86
N ILE A 269 -10.65 2.98 -28.92
CA ILE A 269 -11.30 2.28 -27.82
C ILE A 269 -10.55 0.97 -27.65
N LEU A 270 -10.02 0.74 -26.46
CA LEU A 270 -9.22 -0.44 -26.19
C LEU A 270 -10.01 -1.73 -26.44
N ASP A 271 -11.31 -1.77 -26.09
CA ASP A 271 -12.15 -2.95 -26.22
C ASP A 271 -12.20 -3.52 -27.66
N THR A 272 -12.09 -2.66 -28.68
CA THR A 272 -12.15 -3.04 -30.10
C THR A 272 -10.81 -2.97 -30.80
N ALA A 273 -9.73 -2.66 -30.06
CA ALA A 273 -8.40 -2.45 -30.58
C ALA A 273 -7.79 -3.73 -31.18
N ASN A 274 -6.85 -3.55 -32.12
CA ASN A 274 -6.24 -4.66 -32.83
C ASN A 274 -5.30 -5.48 -31.93
N LYS A 275 -4.83 -6.64 -32.45
CA LYS A 275 -3.94 -7.54 -31.71
C LYS A 275 -2.72 -6.83 -31.11
N TYR A 276 -2.08 -5.95 -31.87
CA TYR A 276 -0.85 -5.30 -31.45
C TYR A 276 -1.12 -4.33 -30.30
N ALA A 277 -2.21 -3.56 -30.37
CA ALA A 277 -2.66 -2.70 -29.28
C ALA A 277 -2.97 -3.48 -28.00
N GLN A 278 -3.68 -4.61 -28.08
CA GLN A 278 -3.97 -5.43 -26.89
C GLN A 278 -2.68 -5.92 -26.22
N LYS A 279 -1.74 -6.45 -27.01
CA LYS A 279 -0.45 -6.91 -26.47
C LYS A 279 0.34 -5.77 -25.84
N PHE A 280 0.40 -4.62 -26.52
CA PHE A 280 1.09 -3.45 -25.99
C PHE A 280 0.47 -2.96 -24.69
N ASN A 281 -0.87 -2.95 -24.60
CA ASN A 281 -1.59 -2.57 -23.39
C ASN A 281 -1.15 -3.40 -22.18
N SER A 282 -1.12 -4.73 -22.33
CA SER A 282 -0.67 -5.62 -21.25
C SER A 282 0.76 -5.31 -20.79
N ILE A 283 1.70 -5.15 -21.73
CA ILE A 283 3.11 -4.85 -21.38
C ILE A 283 3.22 -3.48 -20.70
N TYR A 284 2.49 -2.49 -21.21
CA TYR A 284 2.48 -1.14 -20.64
C TYR A 284 1.95 -1.14 -19.21
N GLU A 285 0.83 -1.84 -18.96
CA GLU A 285 0.23 -1.97 -17.63
C GLU A 285 1.14 -2.75 -16.66
N GLU A 286 1.72 -3.87 -17.09
CA GLU A 286 2.68 -4.63 -16.29
C GLU A 286 3.89 -3.78 -15.90
N THR A 287 4.40 -2.98 -16.84
CA THR A 287 5.63 -2.18 -16.65
C THR A 287 5.38 -0.95 -15.77
N TYR A 288 4.28 -0.23 -16.01
CA TYR A 288 4.03 1.08 -15.41
C TYR A 288 2.94 1.11 -14.36
N GLN A 289 2.18 0.02 -14.18
CA GLN A 289 1.03 -0.05 -13.25
C GLN A 289 -0.01 1.05 -13.54
N GLU A 290 -0.15 1.40 -14.82
CA GLU A 290 -1.02 2.48 -15.31
C GLU A 290 -1.70 2.05 -16.62
N GLN A 291 -2.96 2.43 -16.81
CA GLN A 291 -3.66 2.22 -18.09
C GLN A 291 -3.24 3.26 -19.12
N PRO A 292 -2.87 2.86 -20.37
CA PRO A 292 -2.47 3.81 -21.40
C PRO A 292 -3.66 4.65 -21.87
N LEU A 293 -3.38 5.91 -22.22
CA LEU A 293 -4.37 6.80 -22.83
C LEU A 293 -4.52 6.48 -24.33
N GLY A 294 -5.65 6.82 -24.95
CA GLY A 294 -5.82 6.62 -26.40
C GLY A 294 -4.72 7.29 -27.24
N SER A 295 -4.23 8.45 -26.78
CA SER A 295 -3.11 9.18 -27.38
C SER A 295 -1.77 8.43 -27.33
N THR A 296 -1.60 7.52 -26.36
CA THR A 296 -0.42 6.67 -26.20
C THR A 296 -0.22 5.77 -27.41
N PHE A 297 -1.29 5.15 -27.90
CA PHE A 297 -1.25 4.23 -29.05
C PHE A 297 -0.89 4.96 -30.35
N TYR A 298 -1.33 6.20 -30.53
CA TYR A 298 -0.96 6.99 -31.70
C TYR A 298 0.51 7.46 -31.70
N ALA A 299 1.05 7.75 -30.52
CA ALA A 299 2.48 8.06 -30.36
C ALA A 299 3.34 6.83 -30.61
N LEU A 300 2.90 5.66 -30.13
CA LEU A 300 3.51 4.39 -30.48
C LEU A 300 3.51 4.16 -32.00
N ASP A 301 2.38 4.38 -32.68
CA ASP A 301 2.31 4.25 -34.14
C ASP A 301 3.22 5.23 -34.87
N ALA A 302 3.35 6.47 -34.39
CA ALA A 302 4.28 7.45 -34.96
C ALA A 302 5.75 6.96 -34.85
N ALA A 303 6.11 6.39 -33.70
CA ALA A 303 7.42 5.78 -33.50
C ALA A 303 7.63 4.54 -34.39
N ILE A 304 6.63 3.67 -34.53
CA ILE A 304 6.68 2.50 -35.41
C ILE A 304 6.93 2.94 -36.86
N VAL A 305 6.20 3.93 -37.37
CA VAL A 305 6.38 4.43 -38.73
C VAL A 305 7.80 4.95 -38.95
N ILE A 306 8.33 5.75 -38.02
CA ILE A 306 9.69 6.28 -38.12
C ILE A 306 10.73 5.15 -38.10
N VAL A 307 10.55 4.16 -37.21
CA VAL A 307 11.45 3.01 -37.10
C VAL A 307 11.40 2.13 -38.35
N GLU A 308 10.23 1.84 -38.89
CA GLU A 308 10.08 1.06 -40.12
C GLU A 308 10.62 1.81 -41.34
N ALA A 309 10.55 3.15 -41.35
CA ALA A 309 11.24 3.95 -42.35
C ALA A 309 12.77 3.86 -42.18
N LEU A 310 13.29 4.02 -40.95
CA LEU A 310 14.70 3.93 -40.62
C LEU A 310 15.34 2.59 -41.00
N LYS A 311 14.61 1.47 -40.85
CA LYS A 311 15.07 0.14 -41.26
C LYS A 311 15.34 0.02 -42.77
N GLN A 312 14.78 0.91 -43.57
CA GLN A 312 14.96 0.92 -45.02
C GLN A 312 16.05 1.89 -45.48
N VAL A 313 16.54 2.74 -44.58
CA VAL A 313 17.58 3.73 -44.89
C VAL A 313 18.94 3.04 -45.07
N LYS A 314 19.70 3.48 -46.08
CA LYS A 314 21.06 2.98 -46.32
C LYS A 314 22.01 3.33 -45.17
N LYS A 315 22.95 2.42 -44.88
CA LYS A 315 23.98 2.61 -43.82
C LYS A 315 24.99 3.71 -44.19
N ASN A 316 25.63 4.27 -43.16
CA ASN A 316 26.76 5.21 -43.27
C ASN A 316 26.47 6.48 -44.09
N GLN A 317 25.32 7.08 -43.87
CA GLN A 317 24.90 8.34 -44.51
C GLN A 317 25.03 9.53 -43.56
N SER A 318 25.10 10.74 -44.14
CA SER A 318 24.97 11.97 -43.36
C SER A 318 23.56 12.09 -42.77
N LEU A 319 23.43 12.78 -41.64
CA LEU A 319 22.14 12.98 -40.98
C LEU A 319 21.08 13.63 -41.91
N SER A 320 21.50 14.55 -42.79
CA SER A 320 20.61 15.16 -43.78
C SER A 320 20.13 14.16 -44.83
N ALA A 321 20.95 13.20 -45.23
CA ALA A 321 20.55 12.16 -46.18
C ALA A 321 19.58 11.18 -45.51
N ILE A 322 19.85 10.76 -44.26
CA ILE A 322 18.95 9.91 -43.46
C ILE A 322 17.56 10.56 -43.34
N ARG A 323 17.50 11.84 -42.93
CA ARG A 323 16.25 12.61 -42.81
C ARG A 323 15.44 12.62 -44.12
N ASN A 324 16.11 12.81 -45.25
CA ASN A 324 15.48 12.85 -46.56
C ASN A 324 14.98 11.47 -47.00
N GLU A 325 15.75 10.40 -46.72
CA GLU A 325 15.38 9.03 -47.05
C GLU A 325 14.20 8.55 -46.20
N ILE A 326 14.16 8.87 -44.90
CA ILE A 326 12.99 8.62 -44.03
C ILE A 326 11.73 9.26 -44.64
N ARG A 327 11.82 10.55 -45.01
CA ARG A 327 10.69 11.26 -45.64
C ARG A 327 10.26 10.57 -46.94
N GLN A 328 11.20 10.21 -47.80
CA GLN A 328 10.90 9.51 -49.06
C GLN A 328 10.26 8.15 -48.85
N VAL A 329 10.71 7.35 -47.88
CA VAL A 329 10.11 6.05 -47.57
C VAL A 329 8.66 6.22 -47.11
N ILE A 330 8.41 7.19 -46.22
CA ILE A 330 7.05 7.47 -45.75
C ILE A 330 6.13 7.90 -46.91
N THR A 331 6.58 8.80 -47.78
CA THR A 331 5.75 9.31 -48.89
C THR A 331 5.57 8.31 -50.04
N ASN A 332 6.63 7.58 -50.42
CA ASN A 332 6.63 6.81 -51.67
C ASN A 332 6.30 5.33 -51.48
N LYS A 333 6.55 4.79 -50.29
CA LYS A 333 6.34 3.37 -49.99
C LYS A 333 5.18 3.18 -49.03
N PHE A 334 5.09 3.97 -47.97
CA PHE A 334 3.96 3.84 -47.05
C PHE A 334 2.73 4.61 -47.52
N ASN A 335 2.35 4.50 -48.80
CA ASN A 335 1.25 5.27 -49.42
C ASN A 335 0.04 4.43 -49.86
N SER A 336 0.13 3.11 -49.75
CA SER A 336 -0.91 2.17 -50.17
C SER A 336 -1.28 1.21 -49.03
N PHE A 337 -2.40 0.50 -49.18
CA PHE A 337 -2.83 -0.51 -48.20
C PHE A 337 -1.85 -1.68 -48.15
N GLU A 338 -1.32 -2.10 -49.29
CA GLU A 338 -0.42 -3.23 -49.46
C GLU A 338 0.95 -2.98 -48.83
N GLU A 339 1.43 -1.73 -48.87
CA GLU A 339 2.71 -1.32 -48.30
C GLU A 339 2.55 -0.60 -46.95
N ALA A 340 1.36 -0.66 -46.35
CA ALA A 340 1.07 0.01 -45.08
C ALA A 340 1.86 -0.58 -43.91
N VAL A 341 2.25 0.28 -42.98
CA VAL A 341 2.91 -0.11 -41.73
C VAL A 341 1.87 -0.51 -40.69
N ALA A 342 1.87 -1.77 -40.27
CA ALA A 342 0.99 -2.24 -39.21
C ALA A 342 1.37 -1.61 -37.85
N GLY A 343 0.43 -0.92 -37.22
CA GLY A 343 0.57 -0.33 -35.88
C GLY A 343 -0.53 -0.78 -34.92
N SER A 344 -0.51 -0.22 -33.71
CA SER A 344 -1.49 -0.43 -32.63
C SER A 344 -2.89 0.14 -32.94
N THR A 345 -2.97 1.21 -33.72
CA THR A 345 -4.25 1.85 -34.06
C THR A 345 -4.76 1.46 -35.45
N GLY A 346 -4.14 0.47 -36.08
CA GLY A 346 -4.46 -0.02 -37.42
C GLY A 346 -3.28 0.09 -38.38
N LEU A 347 -3.58 0.07 -39.68
CA LEU A 347 -2.59 0.27 -40.72
C LEU A 347 -2.23 1.75 -40.84
N ASN A 348 -0.94 2.05 -41.01
CA ASN A 348 -0.39 3.38 -41.19
C ASN A 348 0.14 3.49 -42.63
N TYR A 349 -0.60 4.24 -43.44
CA TYR A 349 -0.20 4.64 -44.78
C TYR A 349 -0.72 6.06 -45.04
N PHE A 350 0.01 6.83 -45.84
CA PHE A 350 -0.09 8.28 -45.93
C PHE A 350 -0.54 8.71 -47.32
N ASP A 351 -1.44 9.69 -47.36
CA ASP A 351 -1.75 10.40 -48.61
C ASP A 351 -0.63 11.39 -48.98
N GLU A 352 -0.79 12.04 -50.15
CA GLU A 352 0.18 13.01 -50.67
C GLU A 352 0.39 14.21 -49.73
N ASP A 353 -0.61 14.53 -48.91
CA ASP A 353 -0.60 15.59 -47.89
C ASP A 353 -0.07 15.10 -46.54
N GLY A 354 0.46 13.88 -46.45
CA GLY A 354 1.05 13.32 -45.23
C GLY A 354 0.03 12.93 -44.13
N ASN A 355 -1.25 12.74 -44.48
CA ASN A 355 -2.26 12.25 -43.54
C ASN A 355 -2.33 10.72 -43.53
N ALA A 356 -2.27 10.12 -42.34
CA ALA A 356 -2.59 8.71 -42.21
C ALA A 356 -4.08 8.45 -42.46
N LEU A 357 -4.35 7.46 -43.32
CA LEU A 357 -5.71 7.02 -43.64
C LEU A 357 -6.18 5.98 -42.62
N LYS A 358 -6.75 6.44 -41.49
CA LYS A 358 -7.17 5.57 -40.38
C LYS A 358 -8.69 5.44 -40.19
N SER A 359 -9.10 4.29 -39.68
CA SER A 359 -10.48 4.08 -39.21
C SER A 359 -10.72 4.83 -37.91
N LEU A 360 -11.92 5.36 -37.72
CA LEU A 360 -12.36 5.91 -36.44
C LEU A 360 -13.15 4.86 -35.67
N SER A 361 -13.04 4.88 -34.35
CA SER A 361 -13.88 4.07 -33.48
C SER A 361 -15.12 4.87 -33.04
N MET A 362 -16.22 4.17 -32.78
CA MET A 362 -17.43 4.76 -32.22
C MET A 362 -17.70 4.23 -30.83
N GLY A 363 -17.84 5.13 -29.86
CA GLY A 363 -18.25 4.83 -28.50
C GLY A 363 -19.65 5.36 -28.20
N ILE A 364 -20.23 4.85 -27.12
CA ILE A 364 -21.48 5.33 -26.53
C ILE A 364 -21.28 5.49 -25.03
N TYR A 365 -21.70 6.63 -24.48
CA TYR A 365 -21.65 6.85 -23.04
C TYR A 365 -22.77 6.10 -22.31
N ARG A 366 -22.37 5.32 -21.29
CA ARG A 366 -23.26 4.61 -20.36
C ARG A 366 -22.66 4.67 -18.95
N SER A 367 -23.43 5.18 -17.98
CA SER A 367 -23.02 5.36 -16.58
C SER A 367 -21.65 6.05 -16.46
N ASN A 368 -21.42 7.13 -17.21
CA ASN A 368 -20.15 7.85 -17.35
C ASN A 368 -18.96 7.10 -17.98
N HIS A 369 -19.15 5.86 -18.43
CA HIS A 369 -18.14 5.10 -19.15
C HIS A 369 -18.39 5.24 -20.65
N LEU A 370 -17.33 5.53 -21.40
CA LEU A 370 -17.36 5.45 -22.85
C LEU A 370 -17.05 4.01 -23.24
N ILE A 371 -18.08 3.27 -23.66
CA ILE A 371 -17.97 1.88 -24.09
C ILE A 371 -18.18 1.78 -25.60
N SER A 372 -17.76 0.68 -26.23
CA SER A 372 -17.86 0.51 -27.68
C SER A 372 -19.31 0.54 -28.21
N ALA A 373 -19.60 1.30 -29.26
CA ALA A 373 -20.89 1.17 -29.93
C ALA A 373 -21.04 -0.25 -30.55
N PHE A 374 -22.28 -0.75 -30.63
CA PHE A 374 -22.59 -2.11 -31.12
C PHE A 374 -22.14 -2.38 -32.56
N THR A 375 -21.83 -1.34 -33.33
CA THR A 375 -21.33 -1.44 -34.69
C THR A 375 -20.14 -0.52 -34.85
N GLN A 376 -19.02 -1.10 -35.30
CA GLN A 376 -17.81 -0.38 -35.71
C GLN A 376 -17.69 -0.42 -37.23
N LEU A 377 -17.04 0.59 -37.80
CA LEU A 377 -16.70 0.64 -39.21
C LEU A 377 -15.17 0.62 -39.32
N GLN A 378 -14.63 -0.40 -40.00
CA GLN A 378 -13.19 -0.57 -40.19
C GLN A 378 -12.88 -0.51 -41.69
N ILE A 379 -11.83 0.20 -42.10
CA ILE A 379 -11.42 0.25 -43.50
C ILE A 379 -11.12 -1.17 -44.02
N ALA A 380 -11.69 -1.48 -45.18
CA ALA A 380 -11.52 -2.73 -45.91
C ALA A 380 -10.65 -2.49 -47.17
N PRO A 381 -9.84 -3.49 -47.58
CA PRO A 381 -9.13 -3.43 -48.85
C PRO A 381 -10.10 -3.40 -50.05
N ASN A 382 -9.63 -2.84 -51.17
CA ASN A 382 -10.45 -2.55 -52.36
C ASN A 382 -11.07 -3.77 -53.06
N TYR A 383 -10.59 -4.99 -52.80
CA TYR A 383 -11.00 -6.23 -53.49
C TYR A 383 -12.00 -7.13 -52.72
N SER A 384 -12.64 -6.63 -51.66
CA SER A 384 -13.57 -7.46 -50.87
C SER A 384 -15.00 -7.36 -51.42
N ASP A 385 -15.50 -8.42 -52.08
CA ASP A 385 -16.92 -8.57 -52.51
C ASP A 385 -17.81 -9.14 -51.38
N ASP A 386 -17.55 -8.71 -50.14
CA ASP A 386 -18.28 -9.19 -48.96
C ASP A 386 -19.52 -8.30 -48.72
N GLU A 387 -20.71 -8.90 -48.55
CA GLU A 387 -21.96 -8.18 -48.26
C GLU A 387 -21.90 -7.31 -46.98
N HIS A 388 -20.91 -7.55 -46.13
CA HIS A 388 -20.64 -6.74 -44.92
C HIS A 388 -19.78 -5.49 -45.17
N VAL A 389 -19.47 -5.16 -46.43
CA VAL A 389 -18.71 -3.97 -46.81
C VAL A 389 -19.65 -2.84 -47.21
N LEU A 390 -19.50 -1.69 -46.55
CA LEU A 390 -20.16 -0.45 -46.91
C LEU A 390 -19.21 0.39 -47.78
N LEU A 391 -19.73 0.96 -48.87
CA LEU A 391 -19.01 1.97 -49.63
C LEU A 391 -19.27 3.34 -49.01
N ILE A 392 -18.21 3.98 -48.54
CA ILE A 392 -18.24 5.28 -47.87
C ILE A 392 -17.18 6.17 -48.52
N ASN A 393 -17.62 7.13 -49.34
CA ASN A 393 -16.78 8.11 -50.04
C ASN A 393 -15.54 7.45 -50.71
N ASP A 394 -15.82 6.53 -51.63
CA ASP A 394 -14.85 5.71 -52.38
C ASP A 394 -14.03 4.70 -51.56
N LYS A 395 -14.27 4.61 -50.24
CA LYS A 395 -13.61 3.64 -49.35
C LYS A 395 -14.57 2.54 -48.95
N ARG A 396 -14.12 1.29 -49.12
CA ARG A 396 -14.80 0.12 -48.59
C ARG A 396 -14.55 0.03 -47.08
N MET A 397 -15.59 -0.16 -46.28
CA MET A 397 -15.48 -0.35 -44.83
C MET A 397 -16.23 -1.60 -44.38
N TYR A 398 -15.58 -2.48 -43.64
CA TYR A 398 -16.23 -3.58 -42.93
C TYR A 398 -17.15 -3.05 -41.84
N LYS A 399 -18.40 -3.52 -41.84
CA LYS A 399 -19.33 -3.37 -40.73
C LYS A 399 -19.10 -4.47 -39.71
N THR A 400 -18.37 -4.16 -38.65
CA THR A 400 -18.04 -5.12 -37.58
C THR A 400 -19.05 -5.03 -36.45
N ASN A 401 -19.65 -6.15 -36.07
CA ASN A 401 -20.58 -6.23 -34.94
C ASN A 401 -19.80 -6.38 -33.62
N VAL A 402 -20.19 -5.61 -32.61
CA VAL A 402 -19.64 -5.70 -31.26
C VAL A 402 -20.64 -6.44 -30.38
N VAL A 403 -20.16 -7.50 -29.74
CA VAL A 403 -20.93 -8.34 -28.82
C VAL A 403 -20.35 -8.18 -27.43
N TYR A 404 -21.14 -7.62 -26.53
CA TYR A 404 -20.79 -7.54 -25.13
C TYR A 404 -20.94 -8.91 -24.50
N ALA A 405 -19.85 -9.45 -23.97
CA ALA A 405 -19.82 -10.70 -23.25
C ALA A 405 -19.51 -10.43 -21.77
N GLY A 406 -20.29 -11.03 -20.89
CA GLY A 406 -20.05 -10.98 -19.46
C GLY A 406 -20.31 -12.31 -18.80
N LEU A 407 -19.70 -12.51 -17.63
CA LEU A 407 -19.69 -13.79 -16.95
C LEU A 407 -19.88 -13.63 -15.44
N GLN A 408 -20.63 -14.56 -14.87
CA GLN A 408 -20.75 -14.72 -13.42
C GLN A 408 -20.38 -16.16 -13.04
N PHE A 409 -19.30 -16.31 -12.28
CA PHE A 409 -18.86 -17.61 -11.79
C PHE A 409 -19.82 -18.11 -10.71
N ASN A 410 -20.32 -19.34 -10.88
CA ASN A 410 -21.21 -19.98 -9.90
C ASN A 410 -20.42 -20.92 -8.99
N LYS A 411 -19.57 -21.76 -9.57
CA LYS A 411 -18.81 -22.79 -8.86
C LYS A 411 -17.55 -23.17 -9.64
N ILE A 412 -16.43 -23.29 -8.92
CA ILE A 412 -15.18 -23.86 -9.45
C ILE A 412 -14.82 -25.05 -8.56
N SER A 413 -14.53 -26.22 -9.14
CA SER A 413 -14.23 -27.43 -8.37
C SER A 413 -13.29 -28.39 -9.12
N GLU A 414 -12.96 -29.52 -8.49
CA GLU A 414 -12.17 -30.61 -9.11
C GLU A 414 -10.84 -30.16 -9.71
N PHE A 415 -10.08 -29.37 -8.95
CA PHE A 415 -8.75 -28.92 -9.35
C PHE A 415 -7.78 -30.10 -9.33
N GLN A 416 -7.36 -30.54 -10.51
CA GLN A 416 -6.48 -31.69 -10.72
C GLN A 416 -5.20 -31.24 -11.45
N PRO A 417 -4.09 -31.05 -10.73
CA PRO A 417 -2.82 -30.77 -11.36
C PRO A 417 -2.32 -32.03 -12.09
N HIS A 418 -1.90 -31.85 -13.33
CA HIS A 418 -1.32 -32.88 -14.18
C HIS A 418 0.11 -32.47 -14.53
N PHE A 419 1.07 -33.25 -14.03
CA PHE A 419 2.50 -33.03 -14.26
C PHE A 419 3.01 -34.03 -15.31
N ASP A 420 3.24 -33.55 -16.53
CA ASP A 420 3.81 -34.35 -17.61
C ASP A 420 5.19 -33.79 -17.97
N GLY A 421 6.23 -34.22 -17.23
CA GLY A 421 7.68 -34.04 -17.46
C GLY A 421 8.19 -32.61 -17.72
N SER A 422 7.71 -31.98 -18.79
CA SER A 422 8.04 -30.63 -19.27
C SER A 422 6.92 -29.60 -19.09
N LYS A 423 5.66 -30.03 -18.89
CA LYS A 423 4.49 -29.13 -18.75
C LYS A 423 3.69 -29.48 -17.50
N SER A 424 3.51 -28.47 -16.66
CA SER A 424 2.56 -28.53 -15.55
C SER A 424 1.25 -27.95 -16.06
N THR A 425 0.16 -28.70 -16.00
CA THR A 425 -1.17 -28.22 -16.39
C THR A 425 -2.13 -28.45 -15.25
N VAL A 426 -3.24 -27.71 -15.23
CA VAL A 426 -4.31 -27.98 -14.29
C VAL A 426 -5.63 -28.10 -15.01
N SER A 427 -6.38 -29.14 -14.66
CA SER A 427 -7.76 -29.33 -15.07
C SER A 427 -8.69 -28.93 -13.93
N TYR A 428 -9.82 -28.29 -14.24
CA TYR A 428 -10.81 -27.86 -13.25
C TYR A 428 -12.21 -27.88 -13.87
N LEU A 429 -13.23 -28.14 -13.06
CA LEU A 429 -14.63 -28.02 -13.41
C LEU A 429 -15.10 -26.61 -13.11
N MET A 430 -15.77 -25.96 -14.07
CA MET A 430 -16.29 -24.62 -13.91
C MET A 430 -17.75 -24.54 -14.35
N GLU A 431 -18.59 -24.00 -13.47
CA GLU A 431 -19.98 -23.65 -13.75
C GLU A 431 -20.14 -22.13 -13.66
N PHE A 432 -20.75 -21.53 -14.68
CA PHE A 432 -20.93 -20.09 -14.78
C PHE A 432 -22.17 -19.72 -15.59
N HIS A 433 -22.63 -18.49 -15.40
CA HIS A 433 -23.56 -17.86 -16.32
C HIS A 433 -22.78 -16.99 -17.30
N LEU A 434 -23.06 -17.16 -18.58
CA LEU A 434 -22.52 -16.34 -19.68
C LEU A 434 -23.67 -15.55 -20.27
N TRP A 435 -23.56 -14.23 -20.33
CA TRP A 435 -24.50 -13.43 -21.11
C TRP A 435 -23.82 -12.75 -22.29
N LEU A 436 -24.63 -12.60 -23.34
CA LEU A 436 -24.26 -11.93 -24.57
C LEU A 436 -25.28 -10.83 -24.84
N ARG A 437 -24.79 -9.62 -25.05
CA ARG A 437 -25.59 -8.45 -25.40
C ARG A 437 -25.11 -7.90 -26.75
N PHE A 438 -26.02 -7.82 -27.71
CA PHE A 438 -25.68 -7.50 -29.09
C PHE A 438 -26.84 -6.84 -29.81
N GLN A 439 -26.58 -6.36 -31.03
CA GLN A 439 -27.59 -5.74 -31.88
C GLN A 439 -27.47 -6.31 -33.30
N GLY A 440 -28.61 -6.49 -33.96
CA GLY A 440 -28.71 -7.04 -35.31
C GLY A 440 -28.89 -8.57 -35.33
N ASP A 441 -29.03 -9.10 -36.53
CA ASP A 441 -29.22 -10.53 -36.77
C ASP A 441 -27.87 -11.24 -36.86
N ILE A 442 -27.30 -11.55 -35.70
CA ILE A 442 -26.07 -12.33 -35.56
C ILE A 442 -26.32 -13.51 -34.61
N LYS A 443 -25.54 -14.58 -34.77
CA LYS A 443 -25.60 -15.79 -33.93
C LYS A 443 -24.40 -15.89 -32.99
N PRO A 444 -24.28 -15.02 -31.99
CA PRO A 444 -23.07 -14.94 -31.17
C PRO A 444 -22.89 -16.13 -30.23
N HIS A 445 -23.86 -17.05 -30.15
CA HIS A 445 -23.79 -18.26 -29.33
C HIS A 445 -23.04 -19.42 -30.01
N GLU A 446 -22.66 -19.29 -31.29
CA GLU A 446 -21.78 -20.25 -31.97
C GLU A 446 -20.33 -20.07 -31.49
N ILE A 447 -20.08 -20.50 -30.27
CA ILE A 447 -18.83 -20.29 -29.54
C ILE A 447 -18.01 -21.57 -29.48
N ASN A 448 -16.70 -21.45 -29.57
CA ASN A 448 -15.74 -22.51 -29.30
C ASN A 448 -14.86 -22.13 -28.11
N PHE A 449 -14.91 -22.93 -27.04
CA PHE A 449 -14.07 -22.77 -25.86
C PHE A 449 -12.69 -23.38 -26.11
N LEU A 450 -11.66 -22.53 -26.14
CA LEU A 450 -10.29 -22.88 -26.50
C LEU A 450 -9.60 -23.80 -25.50
N ASN A 451 -9.94 -23.66 -24.23
CA ASN A 451 -9.33 -24.39 -23.12
C ASN A 451 -10.29 -25.40 -22.48
N ALA A 452 -11.41 -25.72 -23.13
CA ALA A 452 -12.28 -26.81 -22.69
C ALA A 452 -11.64 -28.17 -23.02
N VAL A 453 -11.75 -29.12 -22.09
CA VAL A 453 -11.25 -30.49 -22.27
C VAL A 453 -12.09 -31.26 -23.28
N GLU A 454 -13.40 -31.01 -23.27
CA GLU A 454 -14.38 -31.54 -24.21
C GLU A 454 -15.11 -30.36 -24.87
N PRO A 455 -15.54 -30.48 -26.15
CA PRO A 455 -16.32 -29.42 -26.80
C PRO A 455 -17.60 -29.08 -26.02
N ILE A 456 -17.80 -27.80 -25.73
CA ILE A 456 -19.00 -27.30 -25.02
C ILE A 456 -19.84 -26.50 -26.02
N GLU A 457 -21.06 -26.97 -26.27
CA GLU A 457 -22.05 -26.23 -27.06
C GLU A 457 -22.99 -25.44 -26.15
N LEU A 458 -23.26 -24.19 -26.51
CA LEU A 458 -24.28 -23.40 -25.83
C LEU A 458 -25.67 -23.91 -26.25
N GLY A 459 -26.40 -24.48 -25.29
CA GLY A 459 -27.80 -24.86 -25.48
C GLY A 459 -28.73 -23.65 -25.66
N LYS A 460 -30.04 -23.83 -25.44
CA LYS A 460 -30.98 -22.70 -25.50
C LYS A 460 -30.71 -21.71 -24.36
N PRO A 461 -30.80 -20.38 -24.61
CA PRO A 461 -30.64 -19.39 -23.56
C PRO A 461 -31.74 -19.54 -22.51
N ILE A 462 -31.38 -19.34 -21.24
CA ILE A 462 -32.30 -19.28 -20.10
C ILE A 462 -33.15 -18.02 -20.18
N ILE A 463 -32.53 -16.90 -20.56
CA ILE A 463 -33.20 -15.62 -20.79
C ILE A 463 -32.85 -15.18 -22.21
N ASN A 464 -33.87 -14.80 -22.98
CA ASN A 464 -33.71 -14.20 -24.30
C ASN A 464 -34.67 -13.02 -24.39
N GLU A 465 -34.16 -11.82 -24.17
CA GLU A 465 -34.94 -10.58 -24.13
C GLU A 465 -34.44 -9.60 -25.18
N SER A 466 -35.33 -8.75 -25.66
CA SER A 466 -34.99 -7.66 -26.58
C SER A 466 -35.48 -6.34 -26.01
N VAL A 467 -34.54 -5.43 -25.74
CA VAL A 467 -34.82 -4.08 -25.25
C VAL A 467 -34.45 -3.09 -26.35
N GLY A 468 -35.46 -2.59 -27.06
CA GLY A 468 -35.26 -1.76 -28.25
C GLY A 468 -34.58 -2.56 -29.37
N LYS A 469 -33.42 -2.10 -29.86
CA LYS A 469 -32.61 -2.80 -30.88
C LYS A 469 -31.58 -3.77 -30.28
N VAL A 470 -31.51 -3.90 -28.96
CA VAL A 470 -30.48 -4.69 -28.28
C VAL A 470 -31.09 -6.00 -27.78
N THR A 471 -30.48 -7.11 -28.18
CA THR A 471 -30.81 -8.46 -27.72
C THR A 471 -29.90 -8.85 -26.57
N TYR A 472 -30.47 -9.43 -25.52
CA TYR A 472 -29.79 -9.97 -24.36
C TYR A 472 -30.09 -11.46 -24.24
N GLN A 473 -29.03 -12.28 -24.20
CA GLN A 473 -29.13 -13.72 -24.05
C GLN A 473 -28.28 -14.19 -22.88
N LEU A 474 -28.87 -14.97 -21.97
CA LEU A 474 -28.20 -15.57 -20.81
C LEU A 474 -28.14 -17.08 -20.95
N TYR A 475 -26.98 -17.67 -20.75
CA TYR A 475 -26.72 -19.10 -20.80
C TYR A 475 -26.16 -19.57 -19.46
N LYS A 476 -26.53 -20.79 -19.04
CA LYS A 476 -25.80 -21.51 -17.99
C LYS A 476 -24.88 -22.51 -18.66
N VAL A 477 -23.60 -22.42 -18.32
CA VAL A 477 -22.54 -23.22 -18.91
C VAL A 477 -21.81 -23.95 -17.81
N GLY A 478 -21.55 -25.23 -18.04
CA GLY A 478 -20.77 -26.08 -17.15
C GLY A 478 -19.87 -26.97 -17.99
N GLY A 479 -18.59 -27.06 -17.62
CA GLY A 479 -17.65 -27.91 -18.34
C GLY A 479 -16.30 -28.01 -17.65
N ARG A 480 -15.48 -28.95 -18.13
CA ARG A 480 -14.12 -29.14 -17.66
C ARG A 480 -13.17 -28.34 -18.54
N PHE A 481 -12.31 -27.54 -17.92
CA PHE A 481 -11.33 -26.70 -18.57
C PHE A 481 -9.91 -27.11 -18.14
N LYS A 482 -8.92 -26.80 -18.97
CA LYS A 482 -7.51 -27.12 -18.74
C LYS A 482 -6.62 -25.95 -19.09
N GLU A 483 -5.77 -25.54 -18.16
CA GLU A 483 -4.83 -24.42 -18.34
C GLU A 483 -3.38 -24.84 -18.08
N SER A 484 -2.43 -24.16 -18.73
CA SER A 484 -1.01 -24.37 -18.47
C SER A 484 -0.61 -23.62 -17.20
N LEU A 485 -0.05 -24.34 -16.23
CA LEU A 485 0.66 -23.71 -15.12
C LEU A 485 1.97 -23.20 -15.70
N HIS A 486 2.19 -21.88 -15.69
CA HIS A 486 3.43 -21.30 -16.18
C HIS A 486 4.61 -21.98 -15.46
N SER A 487 5.66 -22.33 -16.22
CA SER A 487 6.81 -23.04 -15.65
C SER A 487 7.41 -22.21 -14.51
N PRO A 488 7.69 -22.80 -13.33
CA PRO A 488 8.33 -22.13 -12.19
C PRO A 488 9.73 -21.54 -12.49
N LYS A 489 10.20 -21.59 -13.73
CA LYS A 489 11.53 -21.12 -14.14
C LYS A 489 11.69 -19.61 -14.11
N GLU A 490 10.62 -18.81 -14.03
CA GLU A 490 10.74 -17.34 -14.01
C GLU A 490 10.40 -16.68 -12.67
N ARG A 491 9.66 -17.33 -11.77
CA ARG A 491 9.43 -16.81 -10.41
C ARG A 491 9.30 -17.95 -9.43
N PHE A 492 10.40 -18.21 -8.73
CA PHE A 492 10.63 -19.43 -8.00
C PHE A 492 9.78 -19.59 -6.71
N PHE A 493 9.07 -18.52 -6.33
CA PHE A 493 8.25 -18.47 -5.12
C PHE A 493 6.92 -17.70 -5.27
N ASP A 494 6.58 -17.23 -6.48
CA ASP A 494 5.21 -16.82 -6.76
C ASP A 494 4.42 -18.10 -7.02
N ASN A 495 3.79 -18.66 -5.99
CA ASN A 495 2.80 -19.73 -6.14
C ASN A 495 1.51 -19.17 -6.79
N LYS A 496 1.63 -18.33 -7.83
CA LYS A 496 0.51 -17.77 -8.58
C LYS A 496 0.20 -18.68 -9.76
N TYR A 497 -1.00 -19.26 -9.79
CA TYR A 497 -1.53 -20.00 -10.93
C TYR A 497 -2.67 -19.22 -11.56
N SER A 498 -2.83 -19.35 -12.88
CA SER A 498 -3.93 -18.73 -13.60
C SER A 498 -4.91 -19.80 -14.08
N ILE A 499 -6.19 -19.60 -13.82
CA ILE A 499 -7.30 -20.42 -14.35
C ILE A 499 -8.36 -19.51 -14.96
N GLY A 500 -9.17 -20.02 -15.88
CA GLY A 500 -10.26 -19.24 -16.47
C GLY A 500 -10.85 -19.90 -17.71
N ILE A 501 -11.64 -19.15 -18.44
CA ILE A 501 -12.21 -19.57 -19.72
C ILE A 501 -11.75 -18.66 -20.85
N ASN A 502 -11.50 -19.26 -22.00
CA ASN A 502 -11.14 -18.57 -23.23
C ASN A 502 -12.03 -19.07 -24.36
N PHE A 503 -12.71 -18.19 -25.08
CA PHE A 503 -13.55 -18.61 -26.20
C PHE A 503 -13.53 -17.65 -27.37
N HIS A 504 -13.87 -18.14 -28.56
CA HIS A 504 -14.06 -17.34 -29.76
C HIS A 504 -15.28 -17.80 -30.56
N HIS A 505 -15.71 -17.01 -31.54
CA HIS A 505 -16.80 -17.41 -32.43
C HIS A 505 -16.32 -18.48 -33.42
N SER A 506 -17.11 -19.53 -33.62
CA SER A 506 -16.75 -20.68 -34.46
C SER A 506 -16.56 -20.32 -35.94
N ILE A 507 -17.45 -19.48 -36.49
CA ILE A 507 -17.48 -19.12 -37.92
C ILE A 507 -16.99 -17.69 -38.23
N LEU A 508 -17.52 -16.68 -37.54
CA LEU A 508 -17.27 -15.26 -37.81
C LEU A 508 -15.87 -14.84 -37.35
N ASP A 509 -15.09 -14.29 -38.27
CA ASP A 509 -13.78 -13.73 -37.99
C ASP A 509 -13.87 -12.36 -37.30
N ARG A 510 -12.72 -11.83 -36.88
CA ARG A 510 -12.61 -10.55 -36.17
C ARG A 510 -13.14 -9.36 -36.98
N LYS A 511 -13.16 -9.44 -38.32
CA LYS A 511 -13.67 -8.34 -39.17
C LYS A 511 -15.20 -8.25 -39.08
N LYS A 512 -15.88 -9.38 -38.82
CA LYS A 512 -17.34 -9.48 -38.73
C LYS A 512 -17.85 -9.37 -37.29
N LEU A 513 -17.10 -9.89 -36.32
CA LEU A 513 -17.51 -9.92 -34.91
C LEU A 513 -16.34 -9.69 -33.94
N ILE A 514 -16.54 -8.78 -32.99
CA ILE A 514 -15.64 -8.56 -31.85
C ILE A 514 -16.41 -8.79 -30.55
N TYR A 515 -15.91 -9.67 -29.70
CA TYR A 515 -16.38 -9.78 -28.32
C TYR A 515 -15.72 -8.70 -27.48
N VAL A 516 -16.49 -7.91 -26.75
CA VAL A 516 -16.00 -6.91 -25.79
C VAL A 516 -16.45 -7.28 -24.39
N VAL A 517 -15.65 -6.89 -23.40
CA VAL A 517 -15.95 -7.15 -22.00
C VAL A 517 -17.11 -6.27 -21.56
N ASP A 518 -18.19 -6.86 -21.02
CA ASP A 518 -19.34 -6.11 -20.50
C ASP A 518 -19.04 -5.56 -19.10
N ILE A 519 -18.12 -4.60 -19.00
CA ILE A 519 -17.64 -4.03 -17.73
C ILE A 519 -18.76 -3.47 -16.86
N LEU A 520 -19.84 -2.96 -17.48
CA LEU A 520 -21.00 -2.42 -16.76
C LEU A 520 -21.94 -3.54 -16.31
N GLY A 521 -22.28 -4.48 -17.21
CA GLY A 521 -23.14 -5.61 -16.85
C GLY A 521 -22.49 -6.55 -15.83
N MET A 522 -21.15 -6.65 -15.87
CA MET A 522 -20.39 -7.37 -14.89
C MET A 522 -20.12 -6.55 -13.64
N GLU A 523 -20.34 -5.23 -13.57
CA GLU A 523 -19.95 -4.40 -12.41
C GLU A 523 -18.46 -4.55 -12.05
N VAL A 524 -17.56 -4.45 -13.04
CA VAL A 524 -16.10 -4.49 -12.85
C VAL A 524 -15.45 -3.16 -13.23
N THR A 525 -16.08 -2.05 -12.80
CA THR A 525 -15.65 -0.69 -13.16
C THR A 525 -14.55 -0.14 -12.26
N ASP A 526 -14.35 -0.73 -11.08
CA ASP A 526 -13.32 -0.33 -10.12
C ASP A 526 -12.81 -1.52 -9.30
N GLU A 527 -11.70 -1.31 -8.61
CA GLU A 527 -11.01 -2.33 -7.80
C GLU A 527 -11.87 -2.88 -6.66
N GLN A 528 -12.74 -2.07 -6.06
CA GLN A 528 -13.59 -2.52 -4.95
C GLN A 528 -14.65 -3.50 -5.44
N ALA A 529 -15.26 -3.22 -6.59
CA ALA A 529 -16.25 -4.10 -7.19
C ALA A 529 -15.61 -5.43 -7.63
N VAL A 530 -14.40 -5.39 -8.18
CA VAL A 530 -13.62 -6.61 -8.49
C VAL A 530 -13.29 -7.38 -7.21
N LEU A 531 -12.89 -6.71 -6.14
CA LEU A 531 -12.59 -7.34 -4.86
C LEU A 531 -13.83 -8.02 -4.24
N GLU A 532 -15.00 -7.40 -4.31
CA GLU A 532 -16.24 -8.01 -3.82
C GLU A 532 -16.61 -9.27 -4.61
N LYS A 533 -16.38 -9.28 -5.93
CA LYS A 533 -16.55 -10.49 -6.75
C LYS A 533 -15.56 -11.57 -6.38
N ILE A 534 -14.29 -11.21 -6.18
CA ILE A 534 -13.27 -12.14 -5.69
C ILE A 534 -13.77 -12.79 -4.39
N LYS A 535 -14.23 -12.00 -3.41
CA LYS A 535 -14.78 -12.50 -2.14
C LYS A 535 -16.01 -13.38 -2.34
N GLU A 536 -16.89 -13.05 -3.29
CA GLU A 536 -18.09 -13.84 -3.60
C GLU A 536 -17.71 -15.22 -4.15
N ILE A 537 -16.79 -15.25 -5.12
CA ILE A 537 -16.28 -16.49 -5.73
C ILE A 537 -15.57 -17.35 -4.67
N GLN A 538 -14.74 -16.73 -3.82
CA GLN A 538 -14.05 -17.42 -2.73
C GLN A 538 -15.02 -18.01 -1.69
N ARG A 539 -16.12 -17.30 -1.36
CA ARG A 539 -17.14 -17.80 -0.42
C ARG A 539 -17.89 -19.01 -0.99
N LYS A 540 -18.18 -19.01 -2.29
CA LYS A 540 -18.93 -20.09 -2.97
C LYS A 540 -18.07 -21.33 -3.25
N THR A 541 -16.75 -21.20 -3.24
CA THR A 541 -15.83 -22.26 -3.67
C THR A 541 -14.84 -22.63 -2.57
N SER A 542 -14.98 -23.82 -1.98
CA SER A 542 -14.15 -24.31 -0.88
C SER A 542 -12.65 -24.39 -1.21
N PHE A 543 -12.29 -24.60 -2.48
CA PHE A 543 -10.91 -24.68 -2.95
C PHE A 543 -10.09 -23.41 -2.66
N PHE A 544 -10.70 -22.23 -2.82
CA PHE A 544 -9.99 -20.97 -2.62
C PHE A 544 -9.73 -20.61 -1.14
N LYS A 545 -10.10 -21.47 -0.19
CA LYS A 545 -9.63 -21.37 1.20
C LYS A 545 -8.12 -21.57 1.32
N ASN A 546 -7.56 -22.50 0.54
CA ASN A 546 -6.12 -22.81 0.55
C ASN A 546 -5.36 -22.09 -0.57
N TRP A 547 -6.07 -21.64 -1.60
CA TRP A 547 -5.53 -20.94 -2.76
C TRP A 547 -6.34 -19.67 -3.01
N PRO A 548 -6.16 -18.60 -2.22
CA PRO A 548 -6.98 -17.41 -2.39
C PRO A 548 -6.79 -16.81 -3.79
N ILE A 549 -7.89 -16.30 -4.34
CA ILE A 549 -7.86 -15.52 -5.57
C ILE A 549 -7.17 -14.19 -5.24
N GLN A 550 -6.13 -13.87 -5.99
CA GLN A 550 -5.36 -12.65 -5.86
C GLN A 550 -5.82 -11.59 -6.85
N GLU A 551 -6.10 -12.00 -8.09
CA GLU A 551 -6.47 -11.12 -9.18
C GLU A 551 -7.55 -11.78 -10.03
N LEU A 552 -8.44 -10.96 -10.58
CA LEU A 552 -9.52 -11.37 -11.48
C LEU A 552 -9.58 -10.41 -12.66
N ASN A 553 -9.21 -10.91 -13.83
CA ASN A 553 -9.08 -10.14 -15.06
C ASN A 553 -10.03 -10.66 -16.14
N PHE A 554 -10.61 -9.72 -16.89
CA PHE A 554 -11.43 -9.99 -18.06
C PHE A 554 -10.89 -9.15 -19.20
N PHE A 555 -10.58 -9.76 -20.34
CA PHE A 555 -10.02 -9.04 -21.46
C PHE A 555 -10.39 -9.63 -22.81
N GLN A 556 -10.48 -8.75 -23.80
CA GLN A 556 -10.61 -9.12 -25.20
C GLN A 556 -9.25 -9.56 -25.74
N GLY A 557 -9.23 -10.59 -26.58
CA GLY A 557 -8.00 -11.09 -27.20
C GLY A 557 -8.21 -11.49 -28.65
N VAL A 558 -7.17 -12.07 -29.25
CA VAL A 558 -7.21 -12.56 -30.64
C VAL A 558 -6.49 -13.89 -30.75
N ILE A 559 -7.15 -14.88 -31.34
CA ILE A 559 -6.51 -16.13 -31.76
C ILE A 559 -6.28 -16.13 -33.28
N LYS A 560 -5.10 -16.60 -33.70
CA LYS A 560 -4.76 -16.80 -35.11
C LYS A 560 -4.93 -18.26 -35.48
N LYS A 561 -5.75 -18.55 -36.48
CA LYS A 561 -5.86 -19.88 -37.08
C LYS A 561 -5.23 -19.88 -38.47
N LYS A 562 -4.40 -20.88 -38.76
CA LYS A 562 -3.91 -21.10 -40.13
C LYS A 562 -5.09 -21.50 -41.00
N ILE A 563 -5.11 -21.01 -42.24
CA ILE A 563 -6.20 -21.24 -43.19
C ILE A 563 -6.23 -22.70 -43.69
N LEU A 564 -5.09 -23.39 -43.67
CA LEU A 564 -4.95 -24.81 -44.03
C LEU A 564 -5.63 -25.17 -45.37
N GLY A 565 -5.58 -24.26 -46.36
CA GLY A 565 -6.18 -24.47 -47.69
C GLY A 565 -7.71 -24.26 -47.75
N ASN A 566 -8.34 -23.69 -46.72
CA ASN A 566 -9.77 -23.41 -46.74
C ASN A 566 -10.12 -22.44 -47.89
N PRO A 567 -10.96 -22.85 -48.86
CA PRO A 567 -11.28 -22.08 -50.06
C PRO A 567 -11.87 -20.71 -49.77
N LYS A 568 -12.54 -20.53 -48.62
CA LYS A 568 -13.11 -19.25 -48.19
C LYS A 568 -12.07 -18.15 -47.97
N TYR A 569 -10.80 -18.51 -47.75
CA TYR A 569 -9.75 -17.57 -47.38
C TYR A 569 -8.49 -17.70 -48.25
N ILE A 570 -8.56 -18.43 -49.38
CA ILE A 570 -7.42 -18.68 -50.28
C ILE A 570 -6.77 -17.38 -50.75
N ASP A 571 -7.56 -16.32 -50.97
CA ASP A 571 -7.07 -15.04 -51.49
C ASP A 571 -6.71 -14.01 -50.38
N HIS A 572 -6.76 -14.40 -49.10
CA HIS A 572 -6.74 -13.47 -47.96
C HIS A 572 -5.60 -13.71 -46.95
N GLY A 573 -4.56 -14.43 -47.38
CA GLY A 573 -3.35 -14.71 -46.61
C GLY A 573 -3.30 -16.12 -46.04
N ASN A 574 -2.38 -16.38 -45.09
CA ASN A 574 -2.18 -17.71 -44.51
C ASN A 574 -2.89 -17.94 -43.15
N THR A 575 -3.44 -16.88 -42.55
CA THR A 575 -4.10 -16.94 -41.24
C THR A 575 -5.36 -16.08 -41.15
N VAL A 576 -6.40 -16.58 -40.47
CA VAL A 576 -7.59 -15.82 -40.08
C VAL A 576 -7.54 -15.52 -38.59
N GLU A 577 -7.98 -14.33 -38.22
CA GLU A 577 -8.02 -13.86 -36.84
C GLU A 577 -9.45 -13.92 -36.31
N TYR A 578 -9.62 -14.47 -35.10
CA TYR A 578 -10.90 -14.52 -34.40
C TYR A 578 -10.80 -13.72 -33.10
N SER A 579 -11.82 -12.91 -32.80
CA SER A 579 -11.91 -12.23 -31.50
C SER A 579 -12.13 -13.28 -30.42
N THR A 580 -11.36 -13.19 -29.33
CA THR A 580 -11.56 -14.01 -28.13
C THR A 580 -12.08 -13.17 -26.97
N PHE A 581 -12.88 -13.79 -26.12
CA PHE A 581 -13.15 -13.32 -24.76
C PHE A 581 -12.37 -14.22 -23.81
N ASN A 582 -11.60 -13.61 -22.91
CA ASN A 582 -10.70 -14.31 -22.01
C ASN A 582 -10.97 -13.87 -20.58
N THR A 583 -10.87 -14.83 -19.67
CA THR A 583 -10.96 -14.60 -18.23
C THR A 583 -9.75 -15.23 -17.57
N GLU A 584 -9.22 -14.54 -16.57
CA GLU A 584 -8.04 -14.97 -15.84
C GLU A 584 -8.26 -14.74 -14.35
N ILE A 585 -8.18 -15.82 -13.58
CA ILE A 585 -8.26 -15.84 -12.13
C ILE A 585 -6.88 -16.25 -11.64
N ALA A 586 -6.12 -15.29 -11.15
CA ALA A 586 -4.84 -15.57 -10.51
C ALA A 586 -5.11 -16.05 -9.08
N ILE A 587 -4.60 -17.23 -8.74
CA ILE A 587 -4.75 -17.87 -7.43
C ILE A 587 -3.37 -18.10 -6.84
N GLY A 588 -3.18 -17.88 -5.55
CA GLY A 588 -1.87 -18.16 -4.96
C GLY A 588 -1.80 -18.02 -3.46
N ASN A 589 -0.76 -18.60 -2.87
CA ASN A 589 -0.64 -18.69 -1.41
C ASN A 589 -0.29 -17.33 -0.78
N ASN A 590 -1.01 -16.93 0.26
CA ASN A 590 -0.89 -15.64 0.94
C ASN A 590 0.35 -15.48 1.83
N ALA A 591 1.39 -16.31 1.62
CA ALA A 591 2.61 -16.19 2.39
C ALA A 591 3.30 -14.88 1.98
N TYR A 592 3.32 -13.90 2.89
CA TYR A 592 4.18 -12.72 2.77
C TYR A 592 5.60 -13.21 2.52
N ALA A 593 5.98 -13.16 1.26
CA ALA A 593 7.25 -13.59 0.73
C ALA A 593 8.35 -12.64 1.21
N TYR A 594 8.82 -12.76 2.45
CA TYR A 594 10.00 -12.02 2.93
C TYR A 594 11.23 -12.26 2.02
N HIS A 595 11.23 -13.35 1.25
CA HIS A 595 12.22 -13.67 0.22
C HIS A 595 12.22 -12.74 -1.01
N ALA A 596 11.20 -11.91 -1.23
CA ALA A 596 11.19 -10.94 -2.33
C ALA A 596 12.17 -9.76 -2.10
N ILE A 597 12.73 -9.64 -0.89
CA ILE A 597 13.64 -8.55 -0.50
C ILE A 597 15.06 -8.75 -1.09
N ILE A 598 15.48 -9.99 -1.32
CA ILE A 598 16.85 -10.30 -1.77
C ILE A 598 16.82 -10.96 -3.15
N PRO A 599 17.48 -10.38 -4.18
CA PRO A 599 17.60 -11.01 -5.48
C PRO A 599 18.27 -12.38 -5.40
N ASP A 600 17.75 -13.36 -6.14
CA ASP A 600 18.26 -14.75 -6.12
C ASP A 600 19.76 -14.86 -6.35
N ARG A 601 20.34 -14.05 -7.23
CA ARG A 601 21.78 -14.08 -7.53
C ARG A 601 22.65 -13.67 -6.34
N MET A 602 22.10 -12.92 -5.38
CA MET A 602 22.81 -12.38 -4.23
C MET A 602 22.65 -13.23 -2.97
N SER A 603 21.73 -14.20 -2.96
CA SER A 603 21.41 -14.98 -1.74
C SER A 603 22.61 -15.75 -1.18
N PHE A 604 23.44 -16.34 -2.04
CA PHE A 604 24.66 -17.05 -1.61
C PHE A 604 25.71 -16.12 -1.00
N ILE A 605 25.91 -14.95 -1.62
CA ILE A 605 26.85 -13.94 -1.12
C ILE A 605 26.40 -13.44 0.25
N PHE A 606 25.11 -13.10 0.40
CA PHE A 606 24.57 -12.64 1.68
C PHE A 606 24.63 -13.73 2.76
N PHE A 607 24.42 -15.00 2.41
CA PHE A 607 24.57 -16.10 3.37
C PHE A 607 26.00 -16.25 3.88
N VAL A 608 26.97 -16.31 2.97
CA VAL A 608 28.39 -16.49 3.34
C VAL A 608 28.90 -15.29 4.13
N THR A 609 28.61 -14.07 3.68
CA THR A 609 29.02 -12.84 4.37
C THR A 609 28.37 -12.75 5.75
N SER A 610 27.08 -13.05 5.88
CA SER A 610 26.38 -13.02 7.16
C SER A 610 26.87 -14.09 8.13
N CYS A 611 27.20 -15.30 7.65
CA CYS A 611 27.84 -16.34 8.45
C CYS A 611 29.17 -15.85 9.04
N ILE A 612 30.06 -15.32 8.19
CA ILE A 612 31.39 -14.85 8.60
C ILE A 612 31.25 -13.72 9.62
N VAL A 613 30.42 -12.71 9.33
CA VAL A 613 30.23 -11.56 10.21
C VAL A 613 29.61 -11.99 11.54
N THR A 614 28.61 -12.87 11.54
CA THR A 614 27.98 -13.35 12.78
C THR A 614 28.98 -14.11 13.67
N ILE A 615 29.84 -14.96 13.08
CA ILE A 615 30.90 -15.67 13.82
C ILE A 615 31.92 -14.69 14.40
N ILE A 616 32.39 -13.73 13.60
CA ILE A 616 33.36 -12.71 14.04
C ILE A 616 32.78 -11.89 15.19
N LEU A 617 31.54 -11.41 15.06
CA LEU A 617 30.87 -10.64 16.11
C LEU A 617 30.63 -11.48 17.37
N GLY A 618 30.33 -12.77 17.22
CA GLY A 618 30.22 -13.72 18.34
C GLY A 618 31.54 -13.87 19.09
N LEU A 619 32.66 -14.06 18.38
CA LEU A 619 34.00 -14.17 18.95
C LEU A 619 34.44 -12.87 19.64
N ILE A 620 34.16 -11.71 19.03
CA ILE A 620 34.43 -10.39 19.62
C ILE A 620 33.61 -10.20 20.91
N SER A 621 32.34 -10.61 20.89
CA SER A 621 31.47 -10.55 22.07
C SER A 621 31.91 -11.51 23.17
N TYR A 622 32.59 -12.61 22.84
CA TYR A 622 33.07 -13.61 23.82
C TYR A 622 34.44 -13.23 24.42
N LYS A 623 35.35 -12.62 23.65
CA LYS A 623 36.74 -12.35 24.05
C LYS A 623 36.97 -11.10 24.92
N LYS A 624 35.95 -10.28 25.20
CA LYS A 624 36.10 -9.04 25.99
C LYS A 624 35.15 -9.04 27.19
N LEU A 625 35.65 -9.56 28.32
CA LEU A 625 35.27 -9.12 29.65
C LEU A 625 36.00 -7.79 29.94
N ASP A 626 35.33 -6.83 30.59
CA ASP A 626 35.86 -5.58 31.17
C ASP A 626 36.09 -4.36 30.25
N GLY A 627 35.15 -4.02 29.35
CA GLY A 627 35.16 -2.75 28.61
C GLY A 627 33.85 -1.94 28.73
N ASP A 628 33.94 -0.63 28.46
CA ASP A 628 32.86 0.37 28.57
C ASP A 628 31.53 -0.01 27.86
N GLY A 629 30.39 0.17 28.52
CA GLY A 629 29.12 -0.51 28.19
C GLY A 629 28.47 -0.14 26.84
N ASN A 630 28.95 0.90 26.15
CA ASN A 630 28.35 1.38 24.92
C ASN A 630 28.76 0.58 23.68
N TYR A 631 29.95 -0.03 23.62
CA TYR A 631 30.35 -0.81 22.44
C TYR A 631 29.49 -2.07 22.25
N LEU A 632 29.02 -2.69 23.34
CA LEU A 632 28.16 -3.88 23.33
C LEU A 632 26.77 -3.60 22.72
N LYS A 633 26.29 -2.35 22.85
CA LYS A 633 25.02 -1.90 22.26
C LYS A 633 25.14 -1.81 20.73
N TYR A 634 26.21 -1.18 20.23
CA TYR A 634 26.47 -1.10 18.79
C TYR A 634 26.70 -2.49 18.17
N LEU A 635 27.47 -3.35 18.84
CA LEU A 635 27.65 -4.74 18.41
C LEU A 635 26.32 -5.50 18.31
N TRP A 636 25.37 -5.25 19.23
CA TRP A 636 24.05 -5.88 19.17
C TRP A 636 23.27 -5.47 17.93
N PHE A 637 23.23 -4.18 17.58
CA PHE A 637 22.53 -3.71 16.38
C PHE A 637 23.09 -4.35 15.10
N ILE A 638 24.42 -4.46 15.01
CA ILE A 638 25.08 -5.11 13.86
C ILE A 638 24.76 -6.61 13.86
N GLN A 639 24.80 -7.29 15.02
CA GLN A 639 24.44 -8.70 15.15
C GLN A 639 23.00 -8.97 14.70
N VAL A 640 22.03 -8.13 15.07
CA VAL A 640 20.63 -8.26 14.65
C VAL A 640 20.52 -8.22 13.13
N ILE A 641 21.11 -7.22 12.48
CA ILE A 641 21.04 -7.07 11.01
C ILE A 641 21.58 -8.31 10.32
N PHE A 642 22.77 -8.78 10.70
CA PHE A 642 23.40 -9.93 10.04
C PHE A 642 22.74 -11.27 10.37
N ILE A 643 22.18 -11.44 11.57
CA ILE A 643 21.43 -12.66 11.92
C ILE A 643 20.11 -12.73 11.13
N LEU A 644 19.41 -11.61 10.96
CA LEU A 644 18.20 -11.55 10.13
C LEU A 644 18.54 -11.78 8.65
N LEU A 645 19.61 -11.16 8.16
CA LEU A 645 20.10 -11.36 6.79
C LEU A 645 20.54 -12.83 6.55
N LEU A 646 21.18 -13.44 7.53
CA LEU A 646 21.55 -14.86 7.51
C LEU A 646 20.31 -15.75 7.41
N LEU A 647 19.28 -15.46 8.21
CA LEU A 647 18.05 -16.25 8.23
C LEU A 647 17.30 -16.17 6.89
N ILE A 648 17.14 -14.96 6.32
CA ILE A 648 16.50 -14.74 5.01
C ILE A 648 17.30 -15.45 3.90
N SER A 649 18.62 -15.28 3.88
CA SER A 649 19.47 -15.87 2.84
C SER A 649 19.55 -17.40 2.93
N ALA A 650 19.55 -17.95 4.14
CA ALA A 650 19.48 -19.39 4.39
C ALA A 650 18.16 -19.99 3.89
N GLU A 651 17.04 -19.31 4.11
CA GLU A 651 15.72 -19.73 3.64
C GLU A 651 15.68 -19.84 2.10
N VAL A 652 16.19 -18.82 1.41
CA VAL A 652 16.29 -18.81 -0.08
C VAL A 652 17.21 -19.93 -0.60
N LEU A 653 18.37 -20.15 0.04
CA LEU A 653 19.30 -21.22 -0.34
C LEU A 653 18.74 -22.62 -0.09
N ALA A 654 18.09 -22.82 1.05
CA ALA A 654 17.42 -24.08 1.37
C ALA A 654 16.33 -24.38 0.34
N GLY A 655 15.54 -23.36 -0.05
CA GLY A 655 14.56 -23.46 -1.13
C GLY A 655 15.19 -23.92 -2.44
N LYS A 656 16.36 -23.36 -2.81
CA LYS A 656 17.10 -23.78 -4.03
C LYS A 656 17.65 -25.20 -3.96
N LEU A 657 18.19 -25.62 -2.82
CA LEU A 657 18.74 -26.96 -2.68
C LEU A 657 17.64 -28.03 -2.75
N MET A 658 16.45 -27.71 -2.25
CA MET A 658 15.28 -28.61 -2.24
C MET A 658 14.64 -28.81 -3.61
N LEU A 659 15.06 -28.07 -4.63
CA LEU A 659 14.51 -28.16 -5.97
C LEU A 659 14.86 -29.37 -6.80
N GLY A 660 15.96 -30.03 -6.45
CA GLY A 660 16.43 -31.16 -7.21
C GLY A 660 15.87 -32.49 -6.75
N THR A 661 15.32 -32.58 -5.53
CA THR A 661 15.28 -33.90 -4.87
C THR A 661 13.93 -34.31 -4.28
N MET A 662 13.18 -33.54 -3.47
CA MET A 662 12.01 -34.12 -2.77
C MET A 662 10.95 -33.11 -2.28
N ASP A 663 9.84 -32.97 -3.01
CA ASP A 663 8.67 -32.14 -2.63
C ASP A 663 8.06 -32.52 -1.26
N GLN A 664 8.21 -33.77 -0.82
CA GLN A 664 7.66 -34.27 0.45
C GLN A 664 8.20 -33.54 1.70
N TYR A 665 9.40 -32.95 1.65
CA TYR A 665 9.99 -32.25 2.80
C TYR A 665 9.73 -30.74 2.81
N LYS A 666 9.14 -30.19 1.75
CA LYS A 666 8.89 -28.74 1.61
C LYS A 666 8.04 -28.15 2.74
N PRO A 667 6.93 -28.79 3.19
CA PRO A 667 6.14 -28.27 4.31
C PRO A 667 6.93 -28.28 5.64
N LEU A 668 7.79 -29.28 5.84
CA LEU A 668 8.63 -29.40 7.04
C LEU A 668 9.71 -28.31 7.07
N ALA A 669 10.31 -28.02 5.92
CA ALA A 669 11.32 -26.95 5.79
C ALA A 669 10.71 -25.57 6.08
N ILE A 670 9.55 -25.27 5.50
CA ILE A 670 8.83 -24.00 5.75
C ILE A 670 8.48 -23.87 7.23
N LYS A 671 7.94 -24.93 7.85
CA LYS A 671 7.66 -24.93 9.30
C LYS A 671 8.92 -24.70 10.13
N THR A 672 10.04 -25.32 9.76
CA THR A 672 11.33 -25.12 10.43
C THR A 672 11.78 -23.67 10.39
N PHE A 673 11.75 -23.02 9.22
CA PHE A 673 12.13 -21.61 9.09
C PHE A 673 11.18 -20.68 9.85
N ASN A 674 9.87 -20.92 9.78
CA ASN A 674 8.90 -20.16 10.57
C ASN A 674 9.19 -20.29 12.08
N ILE A 675 9.56 -21.47 12.58
CA ILE A 675 9.93 -21.66 13.99
C ILE A 675 11.21 -20.88 14.31
N LEU A 676 12.21 -20.94 13.43
CA LEU A 676 13.46 -20.19 13.60
C LEU A 676 13.23 -18.68 13.69
N TRP A 677 12.30 -18.12 12.92
CA TRP A 677 11.94 -16.69 13.01
C TRP A 677 11.48 -16.28 14.41
N TRP A 678 10.67 -17.11 15.08
CA TRP A 678 10.24 -16.86 16.46
C TRP A 678 11.37 -17.07 17.47
N VAL A 679 12.13 -18.15 17.33
CA VAL A 679 13.23 -18.48 18.26
C VAL A 679 14.33 -17.42 18.20
N VAL A 680 14.80 -17.07 17.00
CA VAL A 680 15.86 -16.08 16.80
C VAL A 680 15.43 -14.71 17.34
N ALA A 681 14.20 -14.27 17.05
CA ALA A 681 13.68 -13.02 17.59
C ALA A 681 13.66 -13.02 19.13
N SER A 682 13.19 -14.11 19.75
CA SER A 682 13.14 -14.24 21.21
C SER A 682 14.51 -14.17 21.88
N VAL A 683 15.53 -14.80 21.29
CA VAL A 683 16.92 -14.76 21.76
C VAL A 683 17.49 -13.34 21.64
N LEU A 684 17.28 -12.68 20.49
CA LEU A 684 17.76 -11.32 20.26
C LEU A 684 17.15 -10.32 21.24
N ILE A 685 15.85 -10.43 21.51
CA ILE A 685 15.14 -9.61 22.50
C ILE A 685 15.69 -9.86 23.90
N ASN A 686 15.92 -11.11 24.30
CA ASN A 686 16.48 -11.43 25.62
C ASN A 686 17.89 -10.85 25.80
N ILE A 687 18.75 -10.92 24.78
CA ILE A 687 20.06 -10.28 24.79
C ILE A 687 19.94 -8.75 24.86
N ALA A 688 18.93 -8.16 24.20
CA ALA A 688 18.67 -6.73 24.26
C ALA A 688 18.34 -6.28 25.69
N ILE A 689 17.44 -6.99 26.38
CA ILE A 689 17.08 -6.65 27.76
C ILE A 689 18.32 -6.74 28.67
N GLU A 690 19.16 -7.76 28.51
CA GLU A 690 20.42 -7.85 29.27
C GLU A 690 21.33 -6.64 29.05
N ARG A 691 21.51 -6.22 27.79
CA ARG A 691 22.44 -5.13 27.42
C ARG A 691 21.90 -3.72 27.68
N PHE A 692 20.60 -3.50 27.50
CA PHE A 692 19.97 -2.17 27.54
C PHE A 692 19.21 -1.89 28.85
N LEU A 693 18.80 -2.93 29.59
CA LEU A 693 18.07 -2.79 30.85
C LEU A 693 18.93 -3.23 32.05
N TRP A 694 19.36 -4.50 32.09
CA TRP A 694 19.98 -5.08 33.28
C TRP A 694 21.37 -4.51 33.58
N ILE A 695 22.31 -4.57 32.63
CA ILE A 695 23.67 -4.08 32.84
C ILE A 695 23.70 -2.58 33.22
N PRO A 696 22.95 -1.68 32.55
CA PRO A 696 22.88 -0.28 32.96
C PRO A 696 22.31 -0.08 34.37
N LEU A 697 21.28 -0.84 34.74
CA LEU A 697 20.68 -0.77 36.06
C LEU A 697 21.67 -1.19 37.16
N GLU A 698 22.43 -2.26 36.95
CA GLU A 698 23.44 -2.74 37.90
C GLU A 698 24.59 -1.76 38.08
N LYS A 699 25.02 -1.12 36.99
CA LYS A 699 26.07 -0.10 37.05
C LYS A 699 25.62 1.14 37.80
N ASN A 700 24.39 1.60 37.56
CA ASN A 700 23.86 2.82 38.20
C ASN A 700 23.50 2.62 39.68
N THR A 701 23.15 1.39 40.08
CA THR A 701 22.72 1.09 41.44
C THR A 701 23.79 0.43 42.29
N GLU A 702 24.94 0.08 41.70
CA GLU A 702 26.02 -0.75 42.30
C GLU A 702 25.52 -2.07 42.91
N ARG A 703 24.33 -2.52 42.53
CA ARG A 703 23.66 -3.70 43.06
C ARG A 703 23.38 -4.66 41.92
N LYS A 704 23.59 -5.96 42.16
CA LYS A 704 23.26 -6.99 41.17
C LYS A 704 21.76 -7.23 41.11
N VAL A 705 21.22 -7.26 39.90
CA VAL A 705 19.85 -7.67 39.61
C VAL A 705 19.72 -9.15 39.97
N PRO A 706 18.67 -9.53 40.71
CA PRO A 706 18.44 -10.92 41.06
C PRO A 706 18.35 -11.85 39.85
N ASN A 707 19.03 -12.98 39.92
CA ASN A 707 18.92 -14.03 38.91
C ASN A 707 17.47 -14.48 38.69
N LEU A 708 16.64 -14.45 39.74
CA LEU A 708 15.22 -14.77 39.65
C LEU A 708 14.46 -13.82 38.72
N VAL A 709 14.72 -12.51 38.82
CA VAL A 709 14.06 -11.51 37.98
C VAL A 709 14.49 -11.66 36.52
N ARG A 710 15.79 -11.87 36.28
CA ARG A 710 16.32 -12.16 34.93
C ARG A 710 15.68 -13.41 34.33
N PHE A 711 15.62 -14.49 35.12
CA PHE A 711 14.99 -15.75 34.71
C PHE A 711 13.52 -15.57 34.35
N LEU A 712 12.74 -14.87 35.18
CA LEU A 712 11.32 -14.61 34.92
C LEU A 712 11.12 -13.80 33.63
N THR A 713 11.95 -12.78 33.37
CA THR A 713 11.85 -12.02 32.12
C THR A 713 12.18 -12.87 30.89
N ALA A 714 13.23 -13.69 30.94
CA ALA A 714 13.57 -14.61 29.87
C ALA A 714 12.44 -15.64 29.64
N LEU A 715 11.88 -16.19 30.73
CA LEU A 715 10.77 -17.13 30.69
C LEU A 715 9.56 -16.54 29.97
N VAL A 716 9.18 -15.30 30.26
CA VAL A 716 8.04 -14.63 29.59
C VAL A 716 8.29 -14.48 28.09
N ILE A 717 9.49 -14.05 27.69
CA ILE A 717 9.85 -13.87 26.27
C ILE A 717 9.76 -15.19 25.50
N TYR A 718 10.33 -16.26 26.06
CA TYR A 718 10.30 -17.58 25.42
C TYR A 718 8.91 -18.22 25.45
N LEU A 719 8.09 -17.98 26.49
CA LEU A 719 6.69 -18.42 26.51
C LEU A 719 5.87 -17.72 25.43
N LEU A 720 6.02 -16.41 25.25
CA LEU A 720 5.35 -15.67 24.18
C LEU A 720 5.76 -16.19 22.79
N ALA A 721 7.05 -16.47 22.59
CA ALA A 721 7.53 -17.08 21.35
C ALA A 721 6.95 -18.49 21.13
N CYS A 722 6.88 -19.30 22.19
CA CYS A 722 6.27 -20.63 22.15
C CYS A 722 4.78 -20.57 21.79
N PHE A 723 4.02 -19.66 22.41
CA PHE A 723 2.62 -19.44 22.07
C PHE A 723 2.46 -18.92 20.64
N GLY A 724 3.33 -18.03 20.19
CA GLY A 724 3.39 -17.58 18.81
C GLY A 724 3.60 -18.72 17.83
N ILE A 725 4.55 -19.62 18.13
CA ILE A 725 4.82 -20.83 17.33
C ILE A 725 3.57 -21.74 17.31
N ILE A 726 2.98 -22.05 18.46
CA ILE A 726 1.83 -22.94 18.56
C ILE A 726 0.61 -22.37 17.81
N GLY A 727 0.34 -21.06 17.96
CA GLY A 727 -0.83 -20.42 17.37
C GLY A 727 -0.67 -20.07 15.89
N PHE A 728 0.48 -19.53 15.49
CA PHE A 728 0.67 -19.02 14.12
C PHE A 728 1.32 -20.04 13.18
N ILE A 729 2.07 -21.03 13.68
CA ILE A 729 2.75 -22.03 12.82
C ILE A 729 2.02 -23.37 12.85
N PHE A 730 1.60 -23.81 14.03
CA PHE A 730 0.87 -25.07 14.19
C PHE A 730 -0.64 -24.91 14.12
N GLU A 731 -1.14 -23.67 14.06
CA GLU A 731 -2.58 -23.32 13.96
C GLU A 731 -3.45 -24.00 15.03
N GLN A 732 -2.86 -24.28 16.20
CA GLN A 732 -3.57 -24.94 17.30
C GLN A 732 -4.38 -23.93 18.12
N GLN A 733 -5.59 -24.31 18.52
CA GLN A 733 -6.42 -23.48 19.38
C GLN A 733 -5.88 -23.45 20.82
N PHE A 734 -5.65 -22.26 21.35
CA PHE A 734 -5.07 -22.05 22.68
C PHE A 734 -5.93 -22.57 23.85
N THR A 735 -7.22 -22.80 23.61
CA THR A 735 -8.22 -23.13 24.64
C THR A 735 -7.96 -24.46 25.34
N SER A 736 -7.42 -25.47 24.67
CA SER A 736 -7.16 -26.81 25.26
C SER A 736 -5.89 -26.85 26.12
N VAL A 737 -4.84 -26.13 25.72
CA VAL A 737 -3.55 -26.07 26.43
C VAL A 737 -3.61 -25.13 27.64
N LEU A 738 -4.30 -23.99 27.54
CA LEU A 738 -4.51 -23.11 28.70
C LEU A 738 -5.39 -23.74 29.78
N ALA A 739 -6.40 -24.53 29.39
CA ALA A 739 -7.29 -25.19 30.35
C ALA A 739 -6.56 -26.23 31.22
N THR A 740 -5.54 -26.90 30.68
CA THR A 740 -4.73 -27.88 31.42
C THR A 740 -3.52 -27.24 32.12
N GLY A 741 -2.90 -26.22 31.52
CA GLY A 741 -1.77 -25.49 32.11
C GLY A 741 -2.13 -24.45 33.19
N GLY A 742 -3.38 -23.97 33.20
CA GLY A 742 -3.85 -22.93 34.12
C GLY A 742 -3.73 -23.32 35.59
N VAL A 743 -4.03 -24.57 35.94
CA VAL A 743 -3.97 -25.07 37.33
C VAL A 743 -2.53 -25.08 37.85
N VAL A 744 -1.58 -25.55 37.03
CA VAL A 744 -0.14 -25.59 37.40
C VAL A 744 0.44 -24.18 37.48
N THR A 745 0.01 -23.28 36.60
CA THR A 745 0.44 -21.86 36.61
C THR A 745 -0.08 -21.12 37.83
N ILE A 746 -1.33 -21.37 38.24
CA ILE A 746 -1.91 -20.81 39.47
C ILE A 746 -1.17 -21.32 40.71
N LEU A 747 -0.89 -22.62 40.78
CA LEU A 747 -0.14 -23.22 41.91
C LEU A 747 1.29 -22.66 42.01
N LEU A 748 2.01 -22.54 40.89
CA LEU A 748 3.34 -21.92 40.86
C LEU A 748 3.27 -20.42 41.21
N GLY A 749 2.28 -19.70 40.70
CA GLY A 749 2.06 -18.28 41.02
C GLY A 749 1.81 -18.05 42.51
N LEU A 750 0.99 -18.90 43.13
CA LEU A 750 0.72 -18.88 44.58
C LEU A 750 1.98 -19.19 45.41
N MET A 751 2.80 -20.14 44.97
CA MET A 751 4.08 -20.45 45.63
C MET A 751 5.09 -19.29 45.56
N VAL A 752 5.14 -18.58 44.42
CA VAL A 752 6.08 -17.46 44.20
C VAL A 752 5.60 -16.17 44.88
N GLN A 753 4.30 -16.04 45.19
CA GLN A 753 3.69 -14.82 45.74
C GLN A 753 4.38 -14.29 47.00
N VAL A 754 4.80 -15.18 47.92
CA VAL A 754 5.45 -14.78 49.18
C VAL A 754 6.86 -14.24 48.95
N ASP A 755 7.61 -14.82 48.01
CA ASP A 755 8.95 -14.35 47.68
C ASP A 755 8.90 -13.03 46.88
N LEU A 756 7.96 -12.88 45.94
CA LEU A 756 7.77 -11.64 45.18
C LEU A 756 7.35 -10.45 46.06
N SER A 757 6.51 -10.68 47.07
CA SER A 757 6.06 -9.61 47.97
C SER A 757 7.23 -8.95 48.71
N ASN A 758 8.24 -9.72 49.12
CA ASN A 758 9.45 -9.16 49.72
C ASN A 758 10.24 -8.29 48.74
N ILE A 759 10.29 -8.68 47.46
CA ILE A 759 10.98 -7.92 46.40
C ILE A 759 10.33 -6.57 46.15
N PHE A 760 9.01 -6.55 45.95
CA PHE A 760 8.27 -5.30 45.73
C PHE A 760 8.36 -4.37 46.94
N SER A 761 8.25 -4.93 48.15
CA SER A 761 8.41 -4.16 49.40
C SER A 761 9.83 -3.60 49.50
N GLY A 762 10.86 -4.35 49.12
CA GLY A 762 12.25 -3.86 49.12
C GLY A 762 12.51 -2.74 48.11
N ILE A 763 11.86 -2.77 46.95
CA ILE A 763 11.93 -1.68 45.96
C ILE A 763 11.19 -0.45 46.50
N ALA A 764 9.99 -0.63 47.06
CA ALA A 764 9.19 0.45 47.64
C ALA A 764 9.94 1.14 48.80
N LEU A 765 10.48 0.38 49.76
CA LEU A 765 11.29 0.90 50.87
C LEU A 765 12.58 1.60 50.44
N SER A 766 13.09 1.29 49.23
CA SER A 766 14.25 1.98 48.68
C SER A 766 13.89 3.29 47.97
N ILE A 767 12.61 3.49 47.63
CA ILE A 767 12.08 4.71 47.01
C ILE A 767 11.49 5.64 48.08
N GLU A 768 10.89 5.06 49.12
CA GLU A 768 10.34 5.78 50.26
C GLU A 768 11.45 6.25 51.21
N ASP A 769 11.46 7.54 51.53
CA ASP A 769 12.49 8.19 52.35
C ASP A 769 12.27 7.98 53.86
N SER A 770 11.79 6.80 54.25
CA SER A 770 11.34 6.49 55.62
C SER A 770 12.52 6.30 56.59
N PHE A 771 13.63 5.73 56.11
CA PHE A 771 14.88 5.56 56.85
C PHE A 771 16.04 5.21 55.90
N HIS A 772 17.26 5.41 56.37
CA HIS A 772 18.49 5.10 55.62
C HIS A 772 19.39 4.10 56.36
N ILE A 773 20.32 3.51 55.60
CA ILE A 773 21.42 2.74 56.17
C ILE A 773 22.21 3.66 57.12
N GLY A 774 22.44 3.18 58.34
CA GLY A 774 23.06 3.93 59.42
C GLY A 774 22.07 4.51 60.44
N ASN A 775 20.77 4.60 60.12
CA ASN A 775 19.76 5.07 61.08
C ASN A 775 19.49 4.02 62.16
N TRP A 776 19.24 4.48 63.39
CA TRP A 776 18.66 3.68 64.46
C TRP A 776 17.15 3.65 64.32
N ILE A 777 16.59 2.46 64.14
CA ILE A 777 15.15 2.30 63.96
C ILE A 777 14.60 1.20 64.86
N LYS A 778 13.30 1.27 65.17
CA LYS A 778 12.50 0.17 65.71
C LYS A 778 11.38 -0.16 64.74
N ILE A 779 11.24 -1.43 64.41
CA ILE A 779 10.26 -1.94 63.43
C ILE A 779 9.27 -2.82 64.20
N GLY A 780 8.01 -2.39 64.32
CA GLY A 780 6.98 -3.11 65.08
C GLY A 780 7.43 -3.48 66.50
N ASP A 781 7.27 -4.77 66.85
CA ASP A 781 7.65 -5.31 68.16
C ASP A 781 9.12 -5.75 68.25
N TYR A 782 9.90 -5.62 67.17
CA TYR A 782 11.32 -5.97 67.20
C TYR A 782 12.15 -4.99 68.04
N THR A 783 13.29 -5.46 68.56
CA THR A 783 14.24 -4.61 69.31
C THR A 783 14.80 -3.50 68.41
N ASP A 784 15.07 -2.32 68.98
CA ASP A 784 15.73 -1.23 68.25
C ASP A 784 17.14 -1.64 67.80
N GLY A 785 17.51 -1.20 66.60
CA GLY A 785 18.79 -1.53 65.98
C GLY A 785 19.21 -0.53 64.92
N LYS A 786 20.50 -0.50 64.61
CA LYS A 786 21.07 0.31 63.54
C LYS A 786 20.91 -0.41 62.19
N VAL A 787 20.32 0.22 61.19
CA VAL A 787 20.23 -0.34 59.84
C VAL A 787 21.63 -0.48 59.27
N VAL A 788 22.07 -1.70 58.99
CA VAL A 788 23.43 -1.98 58.48
C VAL A 788 23.44 -2.35 57.01
N ASP A 789 22.34 -2.90 56.50
CA ASP A 789 22.22 -3.34 55.10
C ASP A 789 20.73 -3.40 54.75
N MET A 790 20.40 -3.06 53.51
CA MET A 790 19.06 -3.22 52.96
C MET A 790 19.19 -3.71 51.53
N ASN A 791 18.69 -4.92 51.29
CA ASN A 791 18.63 -5.50 49.96
C ASN A 791 17.17 -5.67 49.52
N TRP A 792 16.98 -6.23 48.33
CA TRP A 792 15.67 -6.41 47.71
C TRP A 792 14.76 -7.37 48.49
N ARG A 793 15.25 -8.24 49.39
CA ARG A 793 14.43 -9.20 50.16
C ARG A 793 14.34 -8.87 51.66
N VAL A 794 15.40 -8.37 52.25
CA VAL A 794 15.53 -8.17 53.70
C VAL A 794 16.19 -6.85 54.05
N THR A 795 15.76 -6.28 55.17
CA THR A 795 16.42 -5.18 55.88
C THR A 795 17.13 -5.77 57.09
N LYS A 796 18.42 -5.47 57.24
CA LYS A 796 19.23 -5.95 58.35
C LYS A 796 19.47 -4.82 59.33
N ILE A 797 19.10 -5.06 60.58
CA ILE A 797 19.41 -4.15 61.69
C ILE A 797 20.38 -4.83 62.66
N LYS A 798 21.39 -4.11 63.12
CA LYS A 798 22.31 -4.56 64.17
C LYS A 798 21.77 -4.08 65.51
N THR A 799 21.40 -5.03 66.37
CA THR A 799 20.89 -4.73 67.71
C THR A 799 22.01 -4.25 68.62
N ARG A 800 21.64 -3.59 69.74
CA ARG A 800 22.59 -3.11 70.76
C ARG A 800 23.43 -4.23 71.38
N THR A 801 22.87 -5.44 71.45
CA THR A 801 23.54 -6.66 71.92
C THR A 801 24.50 -7.27 70.90
N GLY A 802 24.62 -6.67 69.70
CA GLY A 802 25.67 -6.98 68.73
C GLY A 802 25.29 -7.99 67.64
N TYR A 803 24.12 -8.62 67.70
CA TYR A 803 23.65 -9.52 66.64
C TYR A 803 22.92 -8.79 65.52
N ILE A 804 22.94 -9.36 64.31
CA ILE A 804 22.24 -8.84 63.14
C ILE A 804 20.88 -9.53 63.03
N LEU A 805 19.81 -8.75 63.12
CA LEU A 805 18.45 -9.19 62.86
C LEU A 805 18.12 -8.93 61.38
N SER A 806 17.81 -9.98 60.63
CA SER A 806 17.40 -9.89 59.22
C SER A 806 15.88 -9.96 59.13
N ILE A 807 15.24 -8.84 58.80
CA ILE A 807 13.79 -8.71 58.77
C ILE A 807 13.33 -8.74 57.30
N PRO A 808 12.39 -9.61 56.90
CA PRO A 808 11.82 -9.59 55.55
C PRO A 808 11.22 -8.22 55.22
N ASN A 809 11.48 -7.68 54.03
CA ASN A 809 11.01 -6.35 53.66
C ASN A 809 9.49 -6.22 53.68
N LYS A 810 8.75 -7.31 53.41
CA LYS A 810 7.29 -7.32 53.58
C LYS A 810 6.90 -6.99 55.02
N VAL A 811 7.56 -7.62 55.99
CA VAL A 811 7.32 -7.37 57.41
C VAL A 811 7.70 -5.94 57.78
N VAL A 812 8.80 -5.41 57.22
CA VAL A 812 9.21 -4.01 57.45
C VAL A 812 8.16 -3.03 56.93
N SER A 813 7.68 -3.23 55.69
CA SER A 813 6.67 -2.39 55.05
C SER A 813 5.31 -2.45 55.75
N ASP A 814 4.94 -3.60 56.31
CA ASP A 814 3.66 -3.80 57.01
C ASP A 814 3.71 -3.36 58.48
N SER A 815 4.89 -2.96 59.01
CA SER A 815 5.09 -2.60 60.41
C SER A 815 5.17 -1.08 60.63
N ASN A 816 4.79 -0.62 61.82
CA ASN A 816 5.10 0.74 62.26
C ASN A 816 6.61 0.91 62.45
N ILE A 817 7.19 1.98 61.87
CA ILE A 817 8.62 2.26 61.91
C ILE A 817 8.86 3.51 62.76
N HIS A 818 9.61 3.38 63.84
CA HIS A 818 10.12 4.50 64.62
C HIS A 818 11.57 4.76 64.23
N ASN A 819 11.85 5.92 63.62
CA ASN A 819 13.20 6.34 63.28
C ASN A 819 13.75 7.26 64.37
N PHE A 820 14.84 6.85 65.01
CA PHE A 820 15.53 7.59 66.08
C PHE A 820 16.72 8.41 65.57
N SER A 821 16.93 8.45 64.25
CA SER A 821 18.03 9.17 63.60
C SER A 821 17.56 10.21 62.58
N HIS A 822 16.26 10.45 62.45
CA HIS A 822 15.69 11.42 61.51
C HIS A 822 14.40 12.04 62.10
N PRO A 823 14.08 13.33 61.86
CA PRO A 823 14.91 14.38 61.26
C PRO A 823 15.81 15.03 62.33
N ASP A 824 17.03 15.44 61.95
CA ASP A 824 18.22 15.93 62.70
C ASP A 824 18.08 16.85 63.95
N GLU A 825 16.91 17.02 64.56
CA GLU A 825 16.72 17.95 65.67
C GLU A 825 17.11 17.39 67.06
N GLY A 826 17.46 16.12 67.19
CA GLY A 826 17.72 15.46 68.48
C GLY A 826 16.47 14.82 69.10
N TYR A 827 16.66 13.76 69.86
CA TYR A 827 15.61 12.87 70.36
C TYR A 827 15.28 13.11 71.84
N TRP A 828 14.00 13.09 72.18
CA TRP A 828 13.53 13.21 73.56
C TRP A 828 13.58 11.86 74.28
N LEU A 829 14.35 11.78 75.35
CA LEU A 829 14.39 10.63 76.25
C LEU A 829 13.60 10.92 77.52
N LYS A 830 12.81 9.94 77.94
CA LYS A 830 12.12 9.91 79.24
C LYS A 830 12.97 9.14 80.24
N TYR A 831 13.14 9.70 81.44
CA TYR A 831 13.74 9.03 82.60
C TYR A 831 12.88 9.31 83.83
N VAL A 832 12.71 8.34 84.72
CA VAL A 832 11.87 8.49 85.92
C VAL A 832 12.75 8.41 87.16
N VAL A 833 12.59 9.38 88.05
CA VAL A 833 13.33 9.49 89.32
C VAL A 833 12.33 9.45 90.46
N TYR A 834 12.65 8.73 91.53
CA TYR A 834 11.79 8.66 92.72
C TYR A 834 12.50 9.32 93.90
N VAL A 835 11.79 10.17 94.64
CA VAL A 835 12.29 10.91 95.81
C VAL A 835 11.21 10.88 96.89
N HIS A 836 11.57 11.02 98.17
CA HIS A 836 10.58 11.10 99.24
C HIS A 836 9.70 12.36 99.09
N ALA A 837 8.39 12.25 99.37
CA ALA A 837 7.42 13.29 99.03
C ALA A 837 7.37 14.48 100.02
N GLU A 838 8.23 14.50 101.06
CA GLU A 838 8.28 15.62 102.03
C GLU A 838 9.06 16.82 101.48
N HIS A 839 9.81 16.63 100.40
CA HIS A 839 10.59 17.68 99.78
C HIS A 839 9.72 18.52 98.82
N ASP A 840 9.90 19.85 98.86
CA ASP A 840 9.19 20.78 97.96
C ASP A 840 9.47 20.42 96.49
N PRO A 841 8.44 20.13 95.67
CA PRO A 841 8.62 19.74 94.28
C PRO A 841 9.43 20.73 93.46
N LYS A 842 9.35 22.03 93.75
CA LYS A 842 10.13 23.05 93.03
C LYS A 842 11.63 22.90 93.27
N ILE A 843 12.00 22.53 94.49
CA ILE A 843 13.40 22.31 94.87
C ILE A 843 13.90 21.02 94.20
N VAL A 844 13.10 19.96 94.20
CA VAL A 844 13.45 18.69 93.54
C VAL A 844 13.61 18.88 92.02
N GLU A 845 12.68 19.58 91.36
CA GLU A 845 12.79 19.91 89.94
C GLU A 845 14.06 20.70 89.61
N GLN A 846 14.41 21.69 90.42
CA GLN A 846 15.62 22.49 90.22
C GLN A 846 16.89 21.63 90.34
N ILE A 847 16.97 20.77 91.37
CA ILE A 847 18.12 19.88 91.56
C ILE A 847 18.24 18.88 90.39
N LEU A 848 17.12 18.38 89.88
CA LEU A 848 17.13 17.47 88.74
C LEU A 848 17.56 18.17 87.43
N ILE A 849 17.18 19.43 87.23
CA ILE A 849 17.68 20.25 86.11
C ILE A 849 19.19 20.45 86.23
N GLU A 850 19.68 20.83 87.41
CA GLU A 850 21.12 21.01 87.67
C GLU A 850 21.90 19.71 87.44
N ALA A 851 21.36 18.58 87.90
CA ALA A 851 21.94 17.26 87.68
C ALA A 851 22.05 16.88 86.19
N LEU A 852 21.04 17.22 85.38
CA LEU A 852 21.08 16.97 83.93
C LEU A 852 22.11 17.85 83.22
N PHE A 853 22.19 19.13 83.58
CA PHE A 853 23.16 20.05 82.96
C PHE A 853 24.62 19.80 83.38
N ALA A 854 24.83 19.16 84.53
CA ALA A 854 26.14 18.69 84.97
C ALA A 854 26.71 17.54 84.13
N VAL A 855 25.88 16.83 83.35
CA VAL A 855 26.35 15.80 82.42
C VAL A 855 27.02 16.49 81.23
N GLU A 856 28.34 16.31 81.07
CA GLU A 856 29.13 17.01 80.05
C GLU A 856 28.87 16.54 78.61
N GLN A 857 28.47 15.27 78.41
CA GLN A 857 28.32 14.65 77.08
C GLN A 857 26.87 14.19 76.84
N ASP A 858 26.43 14.29 75.59
CA ASP A 858 25.21 13.71 75.01
C ASP A 858 23.84 14.28 75.47
N VAL A 859 23.77 15.18 76.45
CA VAL A 859 22.56 15.97 76.77
C VAL A 859 22.63 17.32 76.05
N VAL A 860 21.59 17.68 75.29
CA VAL A 860 21.52 18.99 74.60
C VAL A 860 21.23 20.07 75.62
N LYS A 861 22.20 20.96 75.86
CA LYS A 861 22.14 21.99 76.91
C LYS A 861 21.29 23.21 76.51
N ASP A 862 21.16 23.48 75.20
CA ASP A 862 20.38 24.60 74.68
C ASP A 862 18.86 24.39 74.80
N VAL A 863 18.43 23.17 75.14
CA VAL A 863 17.01 22.83 75.36
C VAL A 863 16.81 22.53 76.83
N LYS A 864 15.97 23.33 77.51
CA LYS A 864 15.65 23.11 78.92
C LYS A 864 14.94 21.75 79.09
N PRO A 865 15.41 20.86 79.98
CA PRO A 865 14.70 19.64 80.32
C PRO A 865 13.29 19.94 80.86
N ILE A 866 12.33 19.09 80.53
CA ILE A 866 10.97 19.17 81.04
C ILE A 866 10.87 18.18 82.20
N ILE A 867 10.64 18.69 83.40
CA ILE A 867 10.51 17.90 84.62
C ILE A 867 9.16 18.23 85.24
N TRP A 868 8.43 17.20 85.65
CA TRP A 868 7.22 17.37 86.44
C TRP A 868 7.10 16.23 87.45
N LEU A 869 6.42 16.54 88.55
CA LEU A 869 5.88 15.53 89.47
C LEU A 869 4.73 14.79 88.78
N ASP A 870 4.91 13.49 88.55
CA ASP A 870 3.95 12.64 87.84
C ASP A 870 2.89 12.08 88.80
N GLU A 871 3.35 11.39 89.85
CA GLU A 871 2.48 10.87 90.91
C GLU A 871 3.17 10.84 92.27
N VAL A 872 2.38 10.88 93.35
CA VAL A 872 2.85 10.58 94.71
C VAL A 872 2.23 9.27 95.15
N MET A 873 3.07 8.25 95.28
CA MET A 873 2.66 6.91 95.70
C MET A 873 2.84 6.74 97.21
N VAL A 874 1.84 6.16 97.88
CA VAL A 874 1.97 5.67 99.25
C VAL A 874 2.56 4.27 99.20
N GLN A 875 3.77 4.07 99.71
CA GLN A 875 4.38 2.73 99.79
C GLN A 875 4.01 2.02 101.11
N GLU A 876 3.98 2.76 102.23
CA GLU A 876 3.59 2.30 103.56
C GLU A 876 2.93 3.45 104.33
N VAL A 877 2.26 3.16 105.46
CA VAL A 877 1.78 4.20 106.39
C VAL A 877 2.97 5.09 106.78
N ASP A 878 2.85 6.39 106.52
CA ASP A 878 3.88 7.43 106.72
C ASP A 878 5.12 7.40 105.79
N LYS A 879 5.10 6.67 104.66
CA LYS A 879 6.14 6.79 103.61
C LYS A 879 5.56 7.06 102.23
N TRP A 880 5.72 8.31 101.78
CA TRP A 880 5.21 8.81 100.51
C TRP A 880 6.39 8.99 99.55
N THR A 881 6.29 8.43 98.35
CA THR A 881 7.30 8.56 97.30
C THR A 881 6.73 9.35 96.14
N ALA A 882 7.38 10.46 95.81
CA ALA A 882 7.09 11.27 94.63
C ALA A 882 7.88 10.75 93.42
N SER A 883 7.21 10.50 92.30
CA SER A 883 7.84 10.16 91.02
C SER A 883 7.95 11.42 90.15
N TYR A 884 9.15 11.66 89.64
CA TYR A 884 9.44 12.78 88.74
C TYR A 884 9.79 12.22 87.38
N VAL A 885 9.05 12.66 86.37
CA VAL A 885 9.33 12.33 84.98
C VAL A 885 10.24 13.41 84.41
N VAL A 886 11.40 12.98 83.92
CA VAL A 886 12.46 13.81 83.39
C VAL A 886 12.56 13.57 81.88
N PHE A 887 12.15 14.55 81.10
CA PHE A 887 12.34 14.57 79.65
C PHE A 887 13.53 15.46 79.29
N PHE A 888 14.48 14.90 78.54
CA PHE A 888 15.66 15.62 78.07
C PHE A 888 16.00 15.21 76.63
N LYS A 889 16.64 16.12 75.90
CA LYS A 889 16.99 15.91 74.50
C LYS A 889 18.43 15.39 74.36
N THR A 890 18.64 14.42 73.48
CA THR A 890 19.98 13.90 73.11
C THR A 890 20.16 13.91 71.60
N VAL A 891 21.37 14.16 71.12
CA VAL A 891 21.72 14.04 69.68
C VAL A 891 22.25 12.66 69.33
N ASP A 892 22.61 11.85 70.33
CA ASP A 892 23.24 10.54 70.12
C ASP A 892 22.42 9.43 70.78
N TYR A 893 21.44 8.92 70.02
CA TYR A 893 20.64 7.78 70.44
C TYR A 893 21.50 6.50 70.59
N GLU A 894 22.62 6.36 69.88
CA GLU A 894 23.47 5.16 69.90
C GLU A 894 24.02 4.90 71.32
N HIS A 895 24.35 5.94 72.07
CA HIS A 895 24.92 5.84 73.41
C HIS A 895 23.90 6.00 74.57
N LYS A 896 22.59 5.91 74.31
CA LYS A 896 21.49 6.05 75.29
C LYS A 896 21.72 5.34 76.63
N LEU A 897 22.23 4.09 76.64
CA LEU A 897 22.45 3.35 77.89
C LEU A 897 23.59 3.94 78.73
N ARG A 898 24.66 4.41 78.07
CA ARG A 898 25.77 5.13 78.73
C ARG A 898 25.26 6.46 79.27
N LEU A 899 24.45 7.17 78.50
CA LEU A 899 23.84 8.42 78.89
C LEU A 899 22.94 8.26 80.13
N PHE A 900 22.06 7.25 80.14
CA PHE A 900 21.24 6.94 81.32
C PHE A 900 22.05 6.59 82.57
N LYS A 901 23.18 5.89 82.42
CA LYS A 901 24.09 5.63 83.53
C LYS A 901 24.67 6.94 84.08
N ASN A 902 25.16 7.82 83.20
CA ASN A 902 25.76 9.10 83.59
C ASN A 902 24.74 10.03 84.26
N ILE A 903 23.53 10.10 83.69
CA ILE A 903 22.41 10.87 84.25
C ILE A 903 22.04 10.34 85.63
N TRP A 904 21.92 9.02 85.80
CA TRP A 904 21.64 8.44 87.11
C TRP A 904 22.70 8.78 88.14
N GLN A 905 23.99 8.69 87.78
CA GLN A 905 25.09 9.05 88.68
C GLN A 905 25.06 10.53 89.06
N SER A 906 24.76 11.40 88.10
CA SER A 906 24.62 12.84 88.35
C SER A 906 23.43 13.14 89.26
N ILE A 907 22.26 12.60 88.96
CA ILE A 907 21.03 12.74 89.76
C ILE A 907 21.26 12.22 91.19
N TRP A 908 21.88 11.05 91.32
CA TRP A 908 22.22 10.47 92.61
C TRP A 908 23.11 11.41 93.43
N SER A 909 24.19 11.92 92.84
CA SER A 909 25.12 12.84 93.50
C SER A 909 24.43 14.12 93.96
N HIS A 910 23.67 14.78 93.06
CA HIS A 910 23.04 16.08 93.34
C HIS A 910 21.93 15.97 94.39
N LEU A 911 21.05 14.96 94.29
CA LEU A 911 20.00 14.75 95.28
C LEU A 911 20.60 14.37 96.66
N THR A 912 21.59 13.47 96.68
CA THR A 912 22.23 13.06 97.95
C THR A 912 22.94 14.24 98.62
N ASN A 913 23.64 15.08 97.86
CA ASN A 913 24.28 16.30 98.38
C ASN A 913 23.27 17.31 98.94
N ALA A 914 22.04 17.33 98.39
CA ALA A 914 20.93 18.14 98.90
C ALA A 914 20.19 17.50 100.09
N GLY A 915 20.65 16.36 100.61
CA GLY A 915 20.01 15.64 101.71
C GLY A 915 18.77 14.84 101.31
N MET A 916 18.52 14.68 100.00
CA MET A 916 17.38 13.93 99.46
C MET A 916 17.88 12.58 98.95
N MET A 917 17.42 11.47 99.53
CA MET A 917 17.79 10.15 98.99
C MET A 917 16.97 9.83 97.73
N PRO A 918 17.61 9.64 96.56
CA PRO A 918 16.92 9.10 95.41
C PRO A 918 16.68 7.62 95.60
N PHE A 919 15.47 7.18 95.30
CA PHE A 919 15.14 5.76 95.23
C PHE A 919 15.18 5.31 93.78
N LYS A 920 15.81 4.17 93.55
CA LYS A 920 15.62 3.42 92.31
C LYS A 920 14.58 2.35 92.59
N VAL A 921 13.32 2.67 92.38
CA VAL A 921 12.30 1.61 92.30
C VAL A 921 12.54 0.91 90.96
N ALA A 922 12.82 -0.40 91.00
CA ALA A 922 12.77 -1.19 89.77
C ALA A 922 11.38 -0.95 89.17
N PRO A 923 11.25 -0.49 87.91
CA PRO A 923 9.94 -0.27 87.35
C PRO A 923 9.16 -1.60 87.47
N LEU A 924 8.13 -1.61 88.31
CA LEU A 924 6.96 -2.44 88.02
C LEU A 924 6.61 -2.04 86.59
N ASP A 925 6.62 -3.02 85.70
CA ASP A 925 6.53 -2.91 84.24
C ASP A 925 5.30 -2.07 83.81
N TYR A 926 5.39 -0.75 83.97
CA TYR A 926 4.29 0.21 83.83
C TYR A 926 4.12 0.62 82.38
N ASP A 927 5.18 0.48 81.58
CA ASP A 927 5.18 0.80 80.15
C ASP A 927 4.37 -0.20 79.31
N ASN A 928 4.02 -1.38 79.83
CA ASN A 928 3.14 -2.33 79.13
C ASN A 928 1.65 -2.20 79.47
N LYS A 929 1.28 -1.49 80.54
CA LYS A 929 -0.13 -1.40 80.97
C LYS A 929 -0.79 -0.10 80.52
N VAL A 930 -0.10 1.04 80.61
CA VAL A 930 -0.66 2.33 80.19
C VAL A 930 -0.77 2.44 78.66
N LEU A 931 0.16 1.85 77.90
CA LEU A 931 0.04 1.76 76.43
C LEU A 931 -1.05 0.78 75.99
N LYS A 932 -1.22 -0.37 76.67
CA LYS A 932 -2.35 -1.28 76.42
C LYS A 932 -3.71 -0.66 76.75
N ASP A 933 -3.79 0.11 77.83
CA ASP A 933 -5.05 0.73 78.25
C ASP A 933 -5.41 1.94 77.37
N LEU A 934 -4.41 2.66 76.82
CA LEU A 934 -4.63 3.70 75.80
C LEU A 934 -4.97 3.12 74.41
N GLU A 935 -4.37 2.01 74.00
CA GLU A 935 -4.74 1.33 72.74
C GLU A 935 -6.15 0.74 72.81
N ASN A 936 -6.57 0.22 73.98
CA ASN A 936 -7.92 -0.30 74.19
C ASN A 936 -9.00 0.78 74.26
N MET A 937 -8.66 2.04 74.55
CA MET A 937 -9.63 3.14 74.61
C MET A 937 -9.89 3.84 73.27
N VAL A 938 -9.05 3.66 72.24
CA VAL A 938 -9.17 4.41 70.96
C VAL A 938 -9.69 3.58 69.77
N LYS A 939 -9.83 2.25 69.85
CA LYS A 939 -10.42 1.45 68.74
C LYS A 939 -11.49 0.45 69.15
N VAL A 940 -12.44 0.90 69.99
CA VAL A 940 -13.86 0.61 69.78
C VAL A 940 -14.49 1.86 69.19
N LYS A 941 -14.18 2.13 67.92
CA LYS A 941 -15.01 2.82 66.92
C LYS A 941 -14.15 3.09 65.68
N HIS A 942 -14.54 2.39 64.60
CA HIS A 942 -14.04 2.40 63.22
C HIS A 942 -12.87 1.48 62.90
#